data_AF-A0A1H3R1E0-F1
#
_entry.id   AF-A0A1H3R1E0-F1
#
_cell.length_a   1.000
_cell.length_b   1.000
_cell.length_c   1.000
_cell.angle_alpha   90.00
_cell.angle_beta   90.00
_cell.angle_gamma   90.00
#
_symmetry.space_group_name_H-M   'P 1'
#
loop_
_entity.id
_entity.type
_entity.pdbx_description
1 polymer ?
#
loop_
_entity_poly.entity_id
_entity_poly.type
_entity_poly.pdbx_seq_one_letter_code
_entity_poly.pdbx_strand_id
1 'polypeptide(L)'
;MSRKRILTTAAAFAVAGAASIGGAWVAANYVEATSKVAVTQELDAGGLGWASVVTDGLQLVLTGIAPDEPARFRAITRAGAIVDPRRIIDAMEVQPSRPATVPRFSLEILRNDADVSVIGLVPSGEGRDVLNDLLDRLSTGDAPMDVTNMVEAADHAVPDTWEATVRFAISILDELPRSKVSVEAGRIVVTAVADSDDERIALERELNRSKPRTVTLVLDIASPRPVITPFTLRFVIVEGGRSRFEACAVDSEVARTRVLAAAAEAGFSGNANCVIGLGVPSASWSTAASEGIGALAQLGGGALTLSDADVSLIALEGTDASLFDTVVSELDAALPELFLLSAVLPEPTQVDGTGTSDSGPPEFVATLSPEGQVQLRGRLYDDAQKAAVFSVGRALFGVNNTYAATRSDETLPQGWPVRVLAGLEALSRLEEGVVVVQPDLVVLRGVTGDRQAEATISGLLSAKLGAEADFRIEVIYDEELDPVLNIPTPEECETRLNGILVEQKLTFAPGESVIEEAGDGQLARLTDMLKECRRAVFEIGGHTDSQGREESNLALSVGRAEAVRAALISRGVPPSQLVSKGYGEAEPISDNETEEGREDNRRITFTLLGRSDREEASAEPAIAAASETGESDAQQVTGPATEGTDE
;
A
#
# COMPACT_ATOMS: atom_id res chain seq x y z
N MET A 1 62.66 -32.04 105.26
CA MET A 1 61.88 -32.93 104.37
C MET A 1 62.59 -33.03 103.02
N SER A 2 62.84 -34.24 102.50
CA SER A 2 63.66 -34.49 101.30
C SER A 2 63.04 -33.90 100.02
N ARG A 3 63.85 -33.32 99.11
CA ARG A 3 63.46 -32.80 97.77
C ARG A 3 62.57 -33.78 96.97
N LYS A 4 62.68 -35.09 97.22
CA LYS A 4 61.78 -36.11 96.65
C LYS A 4 60.31 -35.86 96.98
N ARG A 5 59.97 -35.39 98.20
CA ARG A 5 58.58 -35.16 98.61
C ARG A 5 57.91 -33.99 97.87
N ILE A 6 58.67 -32.95 97.52
CA ILE A 6 58.15 -31.77 96.81
C ILE A 6 57.88 -32.11 95.33
N LEU A 7 58.77 -32.87 94.70
CA LEU A 7 58.58 -33.37 93.33
C LEU A 7 57.38 -34.32 93.23
N THR A 8 57.16 -35.18 94.22
CA THR A 8 55.99 -36.08 94.23
C THR A 8 54.67 -35.32 94.43
N THR A 9 54.63 -34.28 95.25
CA THR A 9 53.41 -33.46 95.42
C THR A 9 53.11 -32.62 94.18
N ALA A 10 54.13 -32.00 93.57
CA ALA A 10 53.97 -31.26 92.32
C ALA A 10 53.49 -32.16 91.17
N ALA A 11 54.04 -33.37 91.05
CA ALA A 11 53.57 -34.36 90.08
C ALA A 11 52.12 -34.79 90.33
N ALA A 12 51.71 -34.96 91.59
CA ALA A 12 50.33 -35.30 91.94
C ALA A 12 49.34 -34.19 91.55
N PHE A 13 49.68 -32.91 91.80
CA PHE A 13 48.85 -31.78 91.34
C PHE A 13 48.80 -31.64 89.82
N ALA A 14 49.91 -31.89 89.12
CA ALA A 14 49.93 -31.89 87.65
C ALA A 14 49.06 -33.01 87.07
N VAL A 15 49.11 -34.22 87.63
CA VAL A 15 48.25 -35.34 87.24
C VAL A 15 46.78 -35.05 87.55
N ALA A 16 46.47 -34.49 88.72
CA ALA A 16 45.10 -34.08 89.06
C ALA A 16 44.57 -32.98 88.14
N GLY A 17 45.40 -31.99 87.79
CA GLY A 17 45.06 -30.94 86.83
C GLY A 17 44.80 -31.50 85.43
N ALA A 18 45.68 -32.37 84.94
CA ALA A 18 45.50 -33.05 83.65
C ALA A 18 44.25 -33.94 83.63
N ALA A 19 43.98 -34.67 84.71
CA ALA A 19 42.77 -35.48 84.86
C ALA A 19 41.50 -34.61 84.92
N SER A 20 41.54 -33.46 85.58
CA SER A 20 40.41 -32.52 85.61
C SER A 20 40.14 -31.87 84.26
N ILE A 21 41.19 -31.47 83.53
CA ILE A 21 41.06 -30.94 82.16
C ILE A 21 40.54 -32.02 81.23
N GLY A 22 41.08 -33.24 81.31
CA GLY A 22 40.60 -34.38 80.54
C GLY A 22 39.14 -34.72 80.86
N GLY A 23 38.75 -34.69 82.13
CA GLY A 23 37.37 -34.89 82.56
C GLY A 23 36.41 -33.81 82.04
N ALA A 24 36.83 -32.54 82.09
CA ALA A 24 36.05 -31.43 81.54
C ALA A 24 35.90 -31.52 80.01
N TRP A 25 36.96 -31.91 79.30
CA TRP A 25 36.94 -32.11 77.84
C TRP A 25 36.01 -33.26 77.45
N VAL A 26 36.07 -34.39 78.16
CA VAL A 26 35.16 -35.53 77.95
C VAL A 26 33.70 -35.13 78.23
N ALA A 27 33.45 -34.39 79.31
CA ALA A 27 32.12 -33.92 79.66
C ALA A 27 31.54 -32.93 78.64
N ALA A 28 32.36 -31.98 78.16
CA ALA A 28 31.96 -31.03 77.11
C ALA A 28 31.63 -31.76 75.80
N ASN A 29 32.52 -32.65 75.35
CA ASN A 29 32.29 -33.46 74.15
C ASN A 29 31.03 -34.33 74.26
N TYR A 30 30.77 -34.89 75.45
CA TYR A 30 29.57 -35.69 75.69
C TYR A 30 28.29 -34.84 75.59
N VAL A 31 28.29 -33.65 76.20
CA VAL A 31 27.16 -32.72 76.12
C VAL A 31 26.96 -32.24 74.69
N GLU A 32 28.02 -31.89 73.97
CA GLU A 32 27.98 -31.49 72.55
C GLU A 32 27.37 -32.57 71.67
N ALA A 33 27.90 -33.79 71.74
CA ALA A 33 27.40 -34.91 70.95
C ALA A 33 25.93 -35.22 71.26
N THR A 34 25.55 -35.18 72.54
CA THR A 34 24.18 -35.46 72.97
C THR A 34 23.22 -34.34 72.54
N SER A 35 23.60 -33.07 72.73
CA SER A 35 22.80 -31.91 72.32
C SER A 35 22.63 -31.85 70.79
N LYS A 36 23.68 -32.14 70.03
CA LYS A 36 23.61 -32.20 68.56
C LYS A 36 22.59 -33.24 68.10
N VAL A 37 22.68 -34.47 68.62
CA VAL A 37 21.75 -35.56 68.24
C VAL A 37 20.32 -35.22 68.64
N ALA A 38 20.09 -34.73 69.86
CA ALA A 38 18.76 -34.41 70.36
C ALA A 38 18.09 -33.27 69.57
N VAL A 39 18.81 -32.19 69.27
CA VAL A 39 18.28 -31.06 68.49
C VAL A 39 18.05 -31.46 67.03
N THR A 40 18.95 -32.24 66.44
CA THR A 40 18.76 -32.73 65.06
C THR A 40 17.49 -33.58 64.97
N GLN A 41 17.28 -34.51 65.92
CA GLN A 41 16.06 -35.32 65.96
C GLN A 41 14.79 -34.49 66.14
N GLU A 42 14.82 -33.43 66.95
CA GLU A 42 13.67 -32.55 67.15
C GLU A 42 13.34 -31.71 65.90
N LEU A 43 14.36 -31.22 65.19
CA LEU A 43 14.17 -30.50 63.93
C LEU A 43 13.62 -31.42 62.84
N ASP A 44 14.16 -32.63 62.71
CA ASP A 44 13.68 -33.63 61.75
C ASP A 44 12.23 -34.05 62.05
N ALA A 45 11.89 -34.28 63.32
CA ALA A 45 10.52 -34.59 63.75
C ALA A 45 9.54 -33.43 63.46
N GLY A 46 10.04 -32.19 63.47
CA GLY A 46 9.30 -30.99 63.10
C GLY A 46 9.15 -30.77 61.59
N GLY A 47 9.70 -31.65 60.74
CA GLY A 47 9.74 -31.48 59.28
C GLY A 47 10.71 -30.38 58.83
N LEU A 48 11.70 -30.03 59.65
CA LEU A 48 12.66 -28.95 59.43
C LEU A 48 14.03 -29.49 58.98
N GLY A 49 14.04 -30.55 58.16
CA GLY A 49 15.27 -31.20 57.69
C GLY A 49 16.16 -30.33 56.78
N TRP A 50 15.72 -29.10 56.45
CA TRP A 50 16.55 -28.09 55.79
C TRP A 50 17.47 -27.34 56.78
N ALA A 51 17.20 -27.41 58.09
CA ALA A 51 18.00 -26.80 59.15
C ALA A 51 19.01 -27.81 59.70
N SER A 52 20.28 -27.44 59.72
CA SER A 52 21.40 -28.25 60.18
C SER A 52 22.00 -27.71 61.47
N VAL A 53 22.43 -28.61 62.35
CA VAL A 53 22.95 -28.30 63.69
C VAL A 53 24.47 -28.50 63.74
N VAL A 54 25.20 -27.44 64.09
CA VAL A 54 26.63 -27.50 64.42
C VAL A 54 26.82 -27.11 65.88
N THR A 55 27.72 -27.79 66.59
CA THR A 55 28.05 -27.48 67.99
C THR A 55 29.49 -27.00 68.09
N ASP A 56 29.72 -25.97 68.91
CA ASP A 56 31.05 -25.47 69.26
C ASP A 56 31.08 -25.19 70.76
N GLY A 57 31.71 -26.07 71.55
CA GLY A 57 31.66 -25.97 73.00
C GLY A 57 30.22 -26.12 73.51
N LEU A 58 29.80 -25.17 74.35
CA LEU A 58 28.40 -25.13 74.80
C LEU A 58 27.46 -24.44 73.79
N GLN A 59 27.94 -23.88 72.69
CA GLN A 59 27.09 -23.18 71.71
C GLN A 59 26.56 -24.12 70.63
N LEU A 60 25.36 -23.81 70.14
CA LEU A 60 24.67 -24.53 69.09
C LEU A 60 24.35 -23.56 67.95
N VAL A 61 24.96 -23.77 66.79
CA VAL A 61 24.78 -22.95 65.60
C VAL A 61 23.80 -23.66 64.66
N LEU A 62 22.67 -23.01 64.38
CA LEU A 62 21.72 -23.44 63.37
C LEU A 62 22.11 -22.85 62.02
N THR A 63 22.21 -23.70 60.99
CA THR A 63 22.61 -23.32 59.62
C THR A 63 21.61 -23.90 58.63
N GLY A 64 21.54 -23.36 57.41
CA GLY A 64 20.64 -23.84 56.37
C GLY A 64 19.84 -22.71 55.72
N ILE A 65 19.11 -23.04 54.64
CA ILE A 65 18.29 -22.09 53.89
C ILE A 65 16.82 -22.40 54.18
N ALA A 66 16.16 -21.50 54.92
CA ALA A 66 14.75 -21.60 55.25
C ALA A 66 13.88 -21.24 54.03
N PRO A 67 12.79 -21.97 53.77
CA PRO A 67 11.86 -21.67 52.67
C PRO A 67 11.11 -20.35 52.88
N ASP A 68 10.85 -19.97 54.13
CA ASP A 68 10.21 -18.72 54.52
C ASP A 68 10.65 -18.29 55.94
N GLU A 69 10.40 -17.01 56.31
CA GLU A 69 10.73 -16.47 57.63
C GLU A 69 10.02 -17.22 58.78
N PRO A 70 8.74 -17.62 58.67
CA PRO A 70 8.09 -18.46 59.68
C PRO A 70 8.77 -19.81 59.92
N ALA A 71 9.29 -20.47 58.88
CA ALA A 71 10.03 -21.73 58.99
C ALA A 71 11.35 -21.54 59.74
N ARG A 72 12.09 -20.46 59.42
CA ARG A 72 13.30 -20.05 60.14
C ARG A 72 13.04 -19.90 61.64
N PHE A 73 11.98 -19.18 61.99
CA PHE A 73 11.60 -18.95 63.38
C PHE A 73 11.16 -20.25 64.10
N ARG A 74 10.43 -21.14 63.41
CA ARG A 74 10.04 -22.47 63.95
C ARG A 74 11.26 -23.33 64.30
N ALA A 75 12.33 -23.29 63.49
CA ALA A 75 13.56 -24.03 63.74
C ALA A 75 14.27 -23.56 65.02
N ILE A 76 14.42 -22.24 65.20
CA ILE A 76 15.03 -21.65 66.41
C ILE A 76 14.23 -22.03 67.66
N THR A 77 12.90 -21.91 67.58
CA THR A 77 11.99 -22.18 68.70
C THR A 77 12.05 -23.65 69.14
N ARG A 78 12.07 -24.58 68.18
CA ARG A 78 12.18 -26.02 68.48
C ARG A 78 13.53 -26.40 69.07
N ALA A 79 14.63 -25.86 68.52
CA ALA A 79 15.95 -26.06 69.10
C ALA A 79 16.03 -25.52 70.55
N GLY A 80 15.37 -24.38 70.82
CA GLY A 80 15.27 -23.75 72.14
C GLY A 80 14.48 -24.53 73.20
N ALA A 81 13.72 -25.56 72.79
CA ALA A 81 13.05 -26.46 73.72
C ALA A 81 13.99 -27.55 74.29
N ILE A 82 15.10 -27.83 73.60
CA ILE A 82 16.07 -28.87 73.97
C ILE A 82 17.30 -28.28 74.66
N VAL A 83 17.75 -27.10 74.22
CA VAL A 83 18.89 -26.38 74.81
C VAL A 83 18.51 -24.94 75.17
N ASP A 84 19.17 -24.37 76.18
CA ASP A 84 18.92 -22.99 76.61
C ASP A 84 19.06 -22.01 75.41
N PRO A 85 18.05 -21.15 75.13
CA PRO A 85 18.08 -20.24 73.98
C PRO A 85 19.30 -19.33 73.91
N ARG A 86 19.94 -19.00 75.04
CA ARG A 86 21.16 -18.19 75.09
C ARG A 86 22.37 -18.88 74.46
N ARG A 87 22.27 -20.18 74.21
CA ARG A 87 23.31 -21.01 73.60
C ARG A 87 23.09 -21.18 72.09
N ILE A 88 21.97 -20.71 71.54
CA ILE A 88 21.62 -20.88 70.13
C ILE A 88 22.09 -19.67 69.33
N ILE A 89 22.86 -19.93 68.28
CA ILE A 89 23.28 -18.95 67.29
C ILE A 89 22.53 -19.27 66.00
N ASP A 90 21.78 -18.30 65.51
CA ASP A 90 21.05 -18.41 64.25
C ASP A 90 21.92 -17.89 63.10
N ALA A 91 22.42 -18.83 62.30
CA ALA A 91 23.16 -18.59 61.07
C ALA A 91 22.39 -19.15 59.85
N MET A 92 21.06 -19.21 59.93
CA MET A 92 20.20 -19.63 58.83
C MET A 92 19.85 -18.45 57.92
N GLU A 93 19.85 -18.69 56.62
CA GLU A 93 19.42 -17.74 55.58
C GLU A 93 17.99 -18.04 55.14
N VAL A 94 17.29 -17.08 54.52
CA VAL A 94 15.95 -17.28 53.96
C VAL A 94 16.02 -17.26 52.44
N GLN A 95 15.34 -18.19 51.78
CA GLN A 95 15.28 -18.25 50.33
C GLN A 95 14.70 -16.94 49.77
N PRO A 96 15.40 -16.24 48.85
CA PRO A 96 14.88 -15.01 48.26
C PRO A 96 13.63 -15.30 47.43
N SER A 97 12.55 -14.55 47.67
CA SER A 97 11.31 -14.63 46.89
C SER A 97 11.54 -14.08 45.48
N ARG A 98 11.12 -14.84 44.46
CA ARG A 98 11.17 -14.38 43.06
C ARG A 98 10.19 -13.22 42.89
N PRO A 99 10.58 -12.09 42.28
CA PRO A 99 9.64 -11.02 41.96
C PRO A 99 8.58 -11.54 40.97
N ALA A 100 7.34 -11.10 41.15
CA ALA A 100 6.25 -11.41 40.22
C ALA A 100 6.56 -10.82 38.84
N THR A 101 6.42 -11.62 37.79
CA THR A 101 6.52 -11.15 36.40
C THR A 101 5.33 -10.24 36.09
N VAL A 102 5.58 -9.05 35.58
CA VAL A 102 4.54 -8.11 35.14
C VAL A 102 3.70 -8.77 34.04
N PRO A 103 2.36 -8.77 34.14
CA PRO A 103 1.51 -9.35 33.11
C PRO A 103 1.63 -8.54 31.81
N ARG A 104 1.51 -9.23 30.67
CA ARG A 104 1.43 -8.56 29.37
C ARG A 104 -0.01 -8.13 29.13
N PHE A 105 -0.23 -6.83 28.98
CA PHE A 105 -1.52 -6.33 28.55
C PHE A 105 -1.76 -6.68 27.09
N SER A 106 -2.92 -7.24 26.81
CA SER A 106 -3.30 -7.69 25.47
C SER A 106 -4.81 -7.62 25.31
N LEU A 107 -5.27 -7.19 24.14
CA LEU A 107 -6.68 -7.24 23.75
C LEU A 107 -6.83 -8.03 22.46
N GLU A 108 -7.90 -8.80 22.36
CA GLU A 108 -8.43 -9.31 21.12
C GLU A 108 -9.80 -8.68 20.89
N ILE A 109 -9.93 -8.03 19.74
CA ILE A 109 -11.18 -7.41 19.29
C ILE A 109 -11.65 -8.19 18.07
N LEU A 110 -12.86 -8.73 18.15
CA LEU A 110 -13.51 -9.45 17.06
C LEU A 110 -14.63 -8.57 16.54
N ARG A 111 -14.63 -8.26 15.25
CA ARG A 111 -15.68 -7.49 14.58
C ARG A 111 -16.30 -8.33 13.46
N ASN A 112 -17.62 -8.39 13.49
CA ASN A 112 -18.46 -8.81 12.37
C ASN A 112 -19.31 -7.61 11.93
N ASP A 113 -20.15 -7.78 10.90
CA ASP A 113 -20.89 -6.69 10.25
C ASP A 113 -21.69 -5.78 11.23
N ALA A 114 -22.17 -6.31 12.36
CA ALA A 114 -22.95 -5.56 13.36
C ALA A 114 -22.43 -5.66 14.81
N ASP A 115 -21.54 -6.62 15.10
CA ASP A 115 -21.18 -6.99 16.47
C ASP A 115 -19.67 -6.79 16.70
N VAL A 116 -19.31 -6.28 17.88
CA VAL A 116 -17.92 -6.15 18.34
C VAL A 116 -17.77 -6.86 19.67
N SER A 117 -16.85 -7.81 19.75
CA SER A 117 -16.48 -8.49 21.00
C SER A 117 -15.06 -8.15 21.40
N VAL A 118 -14.86 -7.70 22.63
CA VAL A 118 -13.54 -7.30 23.16
C VAL A 118 -13.18 -8.20 24.33
N ILE A 119 -12.04 -8.86 24.24
CA ILE A 119 -11.57 -9.84 25.23
C ILE A 119 -10.12 -9.54 25.57
N GLY A 120 -9.73 -9.55 26.84
CA GLY A 120 -8.31 -9.45 27.19
C GLY A 120 -8.02 -8.85 28.55
N LEU A 121 -6.76 -8.50 28.76
CA LEU A 121 -6.23 -7.93 29.99
C LEU A 121 -5.76 -6.51 29.73
N VAL A 122 -6.33 -5.55 30.46
CA VAL A 122 -6.03 -4.12 30.35
C VAL A 122 -5.45 -3.55 31.64
N PRO A 123 -4.71 -2.43 31.58
CA PRO A 123 -4.34 -1.69 32.78
C PRO A 123 -5.58 -1.12 33.47
N SER A 124 -5.57 -1.05 34.81
CA SER A 124 -6.61 -0.34 35.57
C SER A 124 -6.47 1.18 35.48
N GLY A 125 -7.52 1.91 35.89
CA GLY A 125 -7.55 3.38 35.86
C GLY A 125 -7.63 3.92 34.44
N GLU A 126 -6.82 4.92 34.14
CA GLU A 126 -6.83 5.65 32.85
C GLU A 126 -6.73 4.70 31.63
N GLY A 127 -5.96 3.61 31.74
CA GLY A 127 -5.81 2.64 30.65
C GLY A 127 -7.08 1.87 30.30
N ARG A 128 -8.01 1.70 31.25
CA ARG A 128 -9.33 1.08 31.05
C ARG A 128 -10.37 2.11 30.62
N ASP A 129 -10.28 3.32 31.16
CA ASP A 129 -11.23 4.39 30.87
C ASP A 129 -11.17 4.79 29.39
N VAL A 130 -9.97 4.86 28.81
CA VAL A 130 -9.77 5.08 27.37
C VAL A 130 -10.48 4.03 26.52
N LEU A 131 -10.38 2.75 26.89
CA LEU A 131 -11.05 1.68 26.14
C LEU A 131 -12.56 1.83 26.23
N ASN A 132 -13.12 2.08 27.42
CA ASN A 132 -14.56 2.23 27.59
C ASN A 132 -15.12 3.41 26.80
N ASP A 133 -14.46 4.59 26.83
CA ASP A 133 -14.90 5.76 26.04
C ASP A 133 -14.94 5.45 24.55
N LEU A 134 -13.95 4.72 24.05
CA LEU A 134 -13.91 4.33 22.64
C LEU A 134 -14.99 3.29 22.29
N LEU A 135 -15.27 2.34 23.17
CA LEU A 135 -16.34 1.36 22.96
C LEU A 135 -17.73 1.99 23.03
N ASP A 136 -17.95 2.95 23.92
CA ASP A 136 -19.22 3.68 24.00
C ASP A 136 -19.50 4.43 22.69
N ARG A 137 -18.48 5.00 22.05
CA ARG A 137 -18.63 5.65 20.73
C ARG A 137 -19.08 4.70 19.64
N LEU A 138 -18.60 3.45 19.63
CA LEU A 138 -19.04 2.43 18.67
C LEU A 138 -20.52 2.05 18.89
N SER A 139 -20.99 2.08 20.13
CA SER A 139 -22.40 1.80 20.45
C SER A 139 -23.35 2.97 20.23
N THR A 140 -22.86 4.21 20.20
CA THR A 140 -23.70 5.42 20.09
C THR A 140 -23.51 6.23 18.80
N GLY A 141 -22.63 5.80 17.90
CA GLY A 141 -22.33 6.49 16.64
C GLY A 141 -23.43 6.41 15.58
N ASP A 142 -23.12 6.90 14.37
CA ASP A 142 -24.07 6.95 13.24
C ASP A 142 -24.54 5.55 12.77
N ALA A 143 -23.72 4.52 12.99
CA ALA A 143 -24.04 3.12 12.79
C ALA A 143 -23.74 2.34 14.08
N PRO A 144 -24.69 2.27 15.04
CA PRO A 144 -24.44 1.68 16.35
C PRO A 144 -24.18 0.17 16.25
N MET A 145 -23.11 -0.29 16.89
CA MET A 145 -22.72 -1.71 16.95
C MET A 145 -23.06 -2.33 18.31
N ASP A 146 -23.39 -3.62 18.33
CA ASP A 146 -23.58 -4.37 19.58
C ASP A 146 -22.20 -4.73 20.17
N VAL A 147 -21.87 -4.15 21.33
CA VAL A 147 -20.55 -4.28 21.94
C VAL A 147 -20.59 -5.22 23.14
N THR A 148 -19.95 -6.37 23.00
CA THR A 148 -19.71 -7.32 24.09
C THR A 148 -18.32 -7.08 24.68
N ASN A 149 -18.26 -6.63 25.93
CA ASN A 149 -17.00 -6.33 26.62
C ASN A 149 -16.69 -7.39 27.71
N MET A 150 -15.62 -8.16 27.49
CA MET A 150 -15.13 -9.23 28.37
C MET A 150 -13.68 -8.98 28.82
N VAL A 151 -13.32 -7.72 29.10
CA VAL A 151 -11.97 -7.35 29.56
C VAL A 151 -11.80 -7.42 31.07
N GLU A 152 -10.65 -7.94 31.50
CA GLU A 152 -10.18 -7.92 32.87
C GLU A 152 -9.17 -6.79 33.08
N ALA A 153 -9.13 -6.21 34.28
CA ALA A 153 -8.19 -5.14 34.61
C ALA A 153 -7.16 -5.60 35.64
N ALA A 154 -5.89 -5.22 35.43
CA ALA A 154 -4.82 -5.47 36.38
C ALA A 154 -4.08 -4.18 36.78
N ASP A 155 -3.71 -4.09 38.05
CA ASP A 155 -3.07 -2.93 38.67
C ASP A 155 -1.55 -2.97 38.49
N HIS A 156 -1.10 -2.53 37.31
CA HIS A 156 0.31 -2.39 36.93
C HIS A 156 0.53 -1.12 36.11
N ALA A 157 1.79 -0.72 35.96
CA ALA A 157 2.17 0.46 35.19
C ALA A 157 1.66 0.39 33.74
N VAL A 158 0.96 1.44 33.31
CA VAL A 158 0.44 1.58 31.94
C VAL A 158 1.62 1.81 30.99
N PRO A 159 1.78 1.00 29.92
CA PRO A 159 2.79 1.27 28.91
C PRO A 159 2.52 2.58 28.17
N ASP A 160 3.56 3.38 27.89
CA ASP A 160 3.44 4.69 27.22
C ASP A 160 2.74 4.62 25.85
N THR A 161 2.86 3.48 25.16
CA THR A 161 2.24 3.26 23.83
C THR A 161 0.79 2.77 23.91
N TRP A 162 0.27 2.44 25.09
CA TRP A 162 -1.02 1.76 25.25
C TRP A 162 -2.19 2.56 24.66
N GLU A 163 -2.32 3.82 25.04
CA GLU A 163 -3.42 4.69 24.58
C GLU A 163 -3.42 4.86 23.06
N ALA A 164 -2.25 5.17 22.49
CA ALA A 164 -2.10 5.33 21.04
C ALA A 164 -2.42 4.03 20.28
N THR A 165 -2.04 2.88 20.85
CA THR A 165 -2.30 1.58 20.25
C THR A 165 -3.79 1.23 20.29
N VAL A 166 -4.48 1.42 21.43
CA VAL A 166 -5.92 1.14 21.56
C VAL A 166 -6.75 2.05 20.68
N ARG A 167 -6.44 3.36 20.64
CA ARG A 167 -7.16 4.31 19.79
C ARG A 167 -7.07 3.93 18.31
N PHE A 168 -5.87 3.57 17.85
CA PHE A 168 -5.68 3.11 16.47
C PHE A 168 -6.34 1.75 16.20
N ALA A 169 -6.31 0.83 17.17
CA ALA A 169 -7.02 -0.45 17.04
C ALA A 169 -8.53 -0.29 16.83
N ILE A 170 -9.15 0.68 17.49
CA ILE A 170 -10.58 0.98 17.33
C ILE A 170 -10.87 1.63 15.98
N SER A 171 -10.02 2.54 15.49
CA SER A 171 -10.24 3.15 14.15
C SER A 171 -10.15 2.14 13.02
N ILE A 172 -9.31 1.10 13.15
CA ILE A 172 -9.22 0.00 12.18
C ILE A 172 -10.56 -0.71 12.00
N LEU A 173 -11.38 -0.77 13.06
CA LEU A 173 -12.66 -1.45 13.01
C LEU A 173 -13.56 -0.81 11.96
N ASP A 174 -13.60 0.53 11.89
CA ASP A 174 -14.48 1.26 10.96
C ASP A 174 -14.21 0.94 9.49
N GLU A 175 -12.95 0.65 9.16
CA GLU A 175 -12.54 0.25 7.81
C GLU A 175 -12.72 -1.24 7.54
N LEU A 176 -12.72 -2.09 8.57
CA LEU A 176 -12.72 -3.54 8.43
C LEU A 176 -13.92 -4.20 9.14
N PRO A 177 -15.08 -4.34 8.45
CA PRO A 177 -16.30 -4.88 9.04
C PRO A 177 -16.21 -6.36 9.43
N ARG A 178 -15.22 -7.09 8.93
CA ARG A 178 -14.98 -8.51 9.24
C ARG A 178 -13.52 -8.71 9.59
N SER A 179 -13.19 -8.56 10.86
CA SER A 179 -11.80 -8.56 11.30
C SER A 179 -11.59 -9.08 12.72
N LYS A 180 -10.37 -9.58 12.94
CA LYS A 180 -9.80 -9.81 14.26
C LYS A 180 -8.62 -8.87 14.42
N VAL A 181 -8.68 -8.02 15.44
CA VAL A 181 -7.60 -7.09 15.81
C VAL A 181 -7.02 -7.51 17.15
N SER A 182 -5.76 -7.94 17.14
CA SER A 182 -4.99 -8.27 18.34
C SER A 182 -4.07 -7.11 18.70
N VAL A 183 -4.15 -6.63 19.93
CA VAL A 183 -3.48 -5.43 20.42
C VAL A 183 -2.56 -5.80 21.58
N GLU A 184 -1.30 -5.39 21.49
CA GLU A 184 -0.31 -5.42 22.57
C GLU A 184 0.35 -4.03 22.68
N ALA A 185 1.11 -3.77 23.75
CA ALA A 185 1.79 -2.48 23.91
C ALA A 185 2.72 -2.17 22.71
N GLY A 186 2.32 -1.19 21.87
CA GLY A 186 3.07 -0.74 20.70
C GLY A 186 2.99 -1.68 19.49
N ARG A 187 2.10 -2.68 19.49
CA ARG A 187 1.95 -3.63 18.39
C ARG A 187 0.49 -3.99 18.13
N ILE A 188 0.10 -3.98 16.87
CA ILE A 188 -1.21 -4.42 16.40
C ILE A 188 -1.04 -5.48 15.32
N VAL A 189 -1.82 -6.55 15.42
CA VAL A 189 -1.96 -7.57 14.36
C VAL A 189 -3.41 -7.58 13.92
N VAL A 190 -3.65 -7.40 12.63
CA VAL A 190 -4.97 -7.41 12.02
C VAL A 190 -5.08 -8.62 11.12
N THR A 191 -6.09 -9.46 11.36
CA THR A 191 -6.50 -10.53 10.44
C THR A 191 -7.88 -10.19 9.88
N ALA A 192 -8.02 -10.11 8.56
CA ALA A 192 -9.28 -9.74 7.92
C ALA A 192 -9.47 -10.42 6.57
N VAL A 193 -10.68 -10.31 6.02
CA VAL A 193 -10.99 -10.73 4.65
C VAL A 193 -11.53 -9.51 3.90
N ALA A 194 -10.91 -9.19 2.77
CA ALA A 194 -11.39 -8.22 1.80
C ALA A 194 -12.28 -8.91 0.75
N ASP A 195 -13.18 -8.19 0.11
CA ASP A 195 -14.05 -8.70 -0.96
C ASP A 195 -13.30 -8.89 -2.28
N SER A 196 -12.20 -8.16 -2.49
CA SER A 196 -11.37 -8.24 -3.69
C SER A 196 -9.88 -7.97 -3.41
N ASP A 197 -9.02 -8.28 -4.38
CA ASP A 197 -7.60 -7.93 -4.29
C ASP A 197 -7.36 -6.41 -4.31
N ASP A 198 -8.14 -5.66 -5.08
CA ASP A 198 -8.01 -4.20 -5.14
C ASP A 198 -8.40 -3.55 -3.82
N GLU A 199 -9.48 -4.01 -3.21
CA GLU A 199 -9.89 -3.58 -1.87
C GLU A 199 -8.84 -3.94 -0.81
N ARG A 200 -8.28 -5.17 -0.88
CA ARG A 200 -7.18 -5.59 0.01
C ARG A 200 -6.00 -4.61 -0.09
N ILE A 201 -5.57 -4.27 -1.31
CA ILE A 201 -4.46 -3.35 -1.56
C ILE A 201 -4.79 -1.94 -1.03
N ALA A 202 -6.01 -1.45 -1.26
CA ALA A 202 -6.47 -0.16 -0.77
C ALA A 202 -6.44 -0.11 0.77
N LEU A 203 -7.03 -1.10 1.44
CA LEU A 203 -7.06 -1.23 2.91
C LEU A 203 -5.63 -1.33 3.49
N GLU A 204 -4.76 -2.16 2.91
CA GLU A 204 -3.38 -2.27 3.35
C GLU A 204 -2.64 -0.93 3.28
N ARG A 205 -2.90 -0.13 2.23
CA ARG A 205 -2.28 1.18 2.06
C ARG A 205 -2.82 2.19 3.07
N GLU A 206 -4.15 2.30 3.20
CA GLU A 206 -4.79 3.25 4.10
C GLU A 206 -4.37 2.99 5.55
N LEU A 207 -4.43 1.74 6.00
CA LEU A 207 -4.00 1.36 7.35
C LEU A 207 -2.50 1.63 7.59
N ASN A 208 -1.66 1.48 6.57
CA ASN A 208 -0.24 1.85 6.69
C ASN A 208 0.00 3.35 6.71
N ARG A 209 -0.88 4.14 6.10
CA ARG A 209 -0.83 5.60 6.06
C ARG A 209 -1.32 6.21 7.38
N SER A 210 -2.38 5.66 7.97
CA SER A 210 -3.00 6.14 9.20
C SER A 210 -2.27 5.69 10.48
N LYS A 211 -1.35 4.71 10.41
CA LYS A 211 -0.66 4.18 11.59
C LYS A 211 0.18 5.24 12.34
N PRO A 212 0.08 5.32 13.68
CA PRO A 212 0.97 6.13 14.49
C PRO A 212 2.43 5.65 14.45
N ARG A 213 3.39 6.58 14.55
CA ARG A 213 4.85 6.26 14.55
C ARG A 213 5.30 5.33 15.68
N THR A 214 4.54 5.27 16.77
CA THR A 214 4.83 4.46 17.96
C THR A 214 4.26 3.03 17.90
N VAL A 215 3.53 2.69 16.83
CA VAL A 215 2.83 1.41 16.68
C VAL A 215 3.43 0.60 15.54
N THR A 216 3.76 -0.67 15.83
CA THR A 216 4.09 -1.66 14.81
C THR A 216 2.83 -2.36 14.35
N LEU A 217 2.43 -2.15 13.10
CA LEU A 217 1.26 -2.78 12.49
C LEU A 217 1.68 -4.01 11.66
N VAL A 218 0.98 -5.12 11.84
CA VAL A 218 1.09 -6.34 11.02
C VAL A 218 -0.28 -6.64 10.45
N LEU A 219 -0.36 -6.77 9.13
CA LEU A 219 -1.60 -7.03 8.39
C LEU A 219 -1.55 -8.44 7.80
N ASP A 220 -2.64 -9.18 7.97
CA ASP A 220 -2.92 -10.49 7.39
C ASP A 220 -4.33 -10.44 6.79
N ILE A 221 -4.44 -9.81 5.62
CA ILE A 221 -5.71 -9.60 4.93
C ILE A 221 -5.76 -10.58 3.75
N ALA A 222 -6.77 -11.46 3.72
CA ALA A 222 -7.00 -12.38 2.61
C ALA A 222 -8.06 -11.83 1.67
N SER A 223 -7.97 -12.16 0.38
CA SER A 223 -8.97 -11.84 -0.65
C SER A 223 -9.40 -13.15 -1.34
N PRO A 224 -10.69 -13.31 -1.70
CA PRO A 224 -11.14 -14.46 -2.47
C PRO A 224 -10.59 -14.40 -3.90
N ARG A 225 -10.31 -15.59 -4.49
CA ARG A 225 -9.88 -15.67 -5.89
C ARG A 225 -11.02 -15.22 -6.81
N PRO A 226 -10.77 -14.34 -7.79
CA PRO A 226 -11.80 -13.88 -8.71
C PRO A 226 -12.29 -15.04 -9.58
N VAL A 227 -13.57 -15.03 -9.93
CA VAL A 227 -14.12 -15.91 -10.96
C VAL A 227 -13.92 -15.23 -12.31
N ILE A 228 -13.17 -15.85 -13.21
CA ILE A 228 -12.83 -15.31 -14.53
C ILE A 228 -13.71 -15.99 -15.57
N THR A 229 -14.50 -15.20 -16.31
CA THR A 229 -15.36 -15.69 -17.40
C THR A 229 -15.44 -14.66 -18.53
N PRO A 230 -15.08 -15.01 -19.79
CA PRO A 230 -14.46 -16.27 -20.20
C PRO A 230 -13.04 -16.42 -19.63
N PHE A 231 -12.61 -17.65 -19.36
CA PHE A 231 -11.26 -17.91 -18.87
C PHE A 231 -10.29 -17.74 -20.05
N THR A 232 -9.54 -16.64 -20.07
CA THR A 232 -8.83 -16.19 -21.29
C THR A 232 -7.33 -16.03 -21.06
N LEU A 233 -6.53 -16.49 -22.02
CA LEU A 233 -5.11 -16.17 -22.12
C LEU A 233 -4.82 -15.73 -23.56
N ARG A 234 -4.22 -14.56 -23.72
CA ARG A 234 -3.81 -14.04 -25.03
C ARG A 234 -2.35 -13.61 -24.97
N PHE A 235 -1.53 -14.25 -25.81
CA PHE A 235 -0.10 -13.99 -25.94
C PHE A 235 0.21 -13.56 -27.37
N VAL A 236 0.94 -12.44 -27.51
CA VAL A 236 1.20 -11.83 -28.81
C VAL A 236 2.70 -11.62 -28.97
N ILE A 237 3.21 -11.94 -30.16
CA ILE A 237 4.57 -11.64 -30.61
C ILE A 237 4.45 -10.68 -31.79
N VAL A 238 4.80 -9.42 -31.59
CA VAL A 238 4.71 -8.39 -32.62
C VAL A 238 5.93 -8.41 -33.54
N GLU A 239 5.79 -7.78 -34.70
CA GLU A 239 6.88 -7.57 -35.65
C GLU A 239 8.10 -6.91 -34.95
N GLY A 240 9.28 -7.48 -35.17
CA GLY A 240 10.50 -7.14 -34.43
C GLY A 240 10.75 -7.99 -33.18
N GLY A 241 9.94 -9.03 -32.93
CA GLY A 241 10.20 -10.07 -31.93
C GLY A 241 9.90 -9.69 -30.48
N ARG A 242 9.22 -8.55 -30.26
CA ARG A 242 8.75 -8.17 -28.91
C ARG A 242 7.50 -8.97 -28.59
N SER A 243 7.47 -9.64 -27.45
CA SER A 243 6.31 -10.40 -26.99
C SER A 243 5.71 -9.82 -25.72
N ARG A 244 4.40 -10.00 -25.55
CA ARG A 244 3.64 -9.57 -24.36
C ARG A 244 2.39 -10.42 -24.16
N PHE A 245 1.88 -10.43 -22.94
CA PHE A 245 0.54 -10.92 -22.63
C PHE A 245 -0.46 -9.78 -22.74
N GLU A 246 -1.52 -9.95 -23.54
CA GLU A 246 -2.67 -9.04 -23.55
C GLU A 246 -3.76 -9.52 -22.58
N ALA A 247 -3.80 -10.83 -22.30
CA ALA A 247 -4.57 -11.42 -21.22
C ALA A 247 -3.83 -12.62 -20.65
N CYS A 248 -3.90 -12.83 -19.34
CA CYS A 248 -3.34 -14.04 -18.74
C CYS A 248 -4.16 -14.47 -17.51
N ALA A 249 -5.02 -15.47 -17.71
CA ALA A 249 -5.70 -16.18 -16.63
C ALA A 249 -5.05 -17.54 -16.38
N VAL A 250 -4.82 -17.87 -15.11
CA VAL A 250 -4.29 -19.17 -14.66
C VAL A 250 -5.01 -19.61 -13.38
N ASP A 251 -5.02 -20.91 -13.10
CA ASP A 251 -5.78 -21.48 -11.97
C ASP A 251 -4.93 -21.68 -10.70
N SER A 252 -3.59 -21.61 -10.85
CA SER A 252 -2.62 -21.92 -9.82
C SER A 252 -1.25 -21.30 -10.09
N GLU A 253 -0.41 -21.20 -9.05
CA GLU A 253 0.98 -20.74 -9.17
C GLU A 253 1.84 -21.69 -10.03
N VAL A 254 1.52 -22.99 -10.00
CA VAL A 254 2.19 -24.00 -10.84
C VAL A 254 1.87 -23.77 -12.32
N ALA A 255 0.60 -23.52 -12.65
CA ALA A 255 0.18 -23.15 -14.00
C ALA A 255 0.85 -21.85 -14.45
N ARG A 256 0.90 -20.84 -13.58
CA ARG A 256 1.60 -19.56 -13.85
C ARG A 256 3.05 -19.81 -14.23
N THR A 257 3.76 -20.58 -13.41
CA THR A 257 5.18 -20.89 -13.64
C THR A 257 5.40 -21.57 -14.99
N ARG A 258 4.55 -22.54 -15.36
CA ARG A 258 4.63 -23.24 -16.66
C ARG A 258 4.41 -22.29 -17.84
N VAL A 259 3.34 -21.51 -17.79
CA VAL A 259 2.99 -20.56 -18.86
C VAL A 259 4.09 -19.52 -19.06
N LEU A 260 4.61 -18.96 -17.96
CA LEU A 260 5.68 -17.96 -18.02
C LEU A 260 7.01 -18.55 -18.52
N ALA A 261 7.31 -19.82 -18.20
CA ALA A 261 8.48 -20.49 -18.76
C ALA A 261 8.38 -20.64 -20.28
N ALA A 262 7.22 -21.09 -20.80
CA ALA A 262 6.99 -21.18 -22.24
C ALA A 262 7.05 -19.79 -22.92
N ALA A 263 6.49 -18.75 -22.29
CA ALA A 263 6.58 -17.39 -22.80
C ALA A 263 8.03 -16.87 -22.83
N ALA A 264 8.82 -17.16 -21.80
CA ALA A 264 10.23 -16.78 -21.74
C ALA A 264 11.04 -17.46 -22.86
N GLU A 265 10.77 -18.73 -23.16
CA GLU A 265 11.34 -19.44 -24.31
C GLU A 265 10.90 -18.82 -25.65
N ALA A 266 9.69 -18.28 -25.72
CA ALA A 266 9.16 -17.50 -26.84
C ALA A 266 9.66 -16.03 -26.88
N GLY A 267 10.66 -15.67 -26.06
CA GLY A 267 11.29 -14.34 -26.07
C GLY A 267 10.65 -13.29 -25.17
N PHE A 268 9.73 -13.66 -24.27
CA PHE A 268 9.14 -12.74 -23.30
C PHE A 268 10.13 -12.39 -22.18
N SER A 269 10.36 -11.10 -21.97
CA SER A 269 11.27 -10.58 -20.94
C SER A 269 10.61 -9.60 -19.95
N GLY A 270 9.28 -9.46 -19.99
CA GLY A 270 8.52 -8.53 -19.17
C GLY A 270 7.99 -9.14 -17.86
N ASN A 271 7.31 -8.32 -17.05
CA ASN A 271 6.46 -8.80 -15.96
C ASN A 271 5.06 -9.07 -16.51
N ALA A 272 4.58 -10.31 -16.43
CA ALA A 272 3.23 -10.65 -16.82
C ALA A 272 2.27 -10.50 -15.64
N ASN A 273 1.14 -9.81 -15.83
CA ASN A 273 0.09 -9.70 -14.83
C ASN A 273 -0.89 -10.88 -14.96
N CYS A 274 -0.41 -12.10 -14.67
CA CYS A 274 -1.25 -13.30 -14.74
C CYS A 274 -2.15 -13.41 -13.51
N VAL A 275 -3.46 -13.25 -13.71
CA VAL A 275 -4.47 -13.33 -12.65
C VAL A 275 -4.74 -14.79 -12.31
N ILE A 276 -4.63 -15.12 -11.02
CA ILE A 276 -4.94 -16.47 -10.51
C ILE A 276 -6.41 -16.53 -10.10
N GLY A 277 -7.24 -17.19 -10.90
CA GLY A 277 -8.69 -17.18 -10.72
C GLY A 277 -9.35 -18.55 -10.78
N LEU A 278 -10.65 -18.57 -10.47
CA LEU A 278 -11.55 -19.68 -10.72
C LEU A 278 -12.16 -19.55 -12.13
N GLY A 279 -12.73 -20.65 -12.67
CA GLY A 279 -13.35 -20.65 -14.01
C GLY A 279 -12.56 -21.41 -15.07
N VAL A 280 -11.44 -22.04 -14.72
CA VAL A 280 -10.62 -22.81 -15.65
C VAL A 280 -11.42 -23.97 -16.27
N PRO A 281 -11.40 -24.12 -17.62
CA PRO A 281 -12.18 -25.15 -18.33
C PRO A 281 -11.63 -26.57 -18.11
N SER A 282 -10.32 -26.69 -17.87
CA SER A 282 -9.64 -27.97 -17.67
C SER A 282 -8.33 -27.81 -16.89
N ALA A 283 -7.95 -28.83 -16.12
CA ALA A 283 -6.64 -28.91 -15.46
C ALA A 283 -5.47 -28.90 -16.47
N SER A 284 -5.71 -29.21 -17.74
CA SER A 284 -4.71 -29.15 -18.81
C SER A 284 -4.57 -27.77 -19.46
N TRP A 285 -5.25 -26.74 -18.95
CA TRP A 285 -5.15 -25.35 -19.42
C TRP A 285 -3.71 -24.86 -19.58
N SER A 286 -2.89 -25.02 -18.54
CA SER A 286 -1.49 -24.59 -18.58
C SER A 286 -0.65 -25.33 -19.61
N THR A 287 -1.02 -26.56 -19.96
CA THR A 287 -0.38 -27.34 -21.03
C THR A 287 -0.79 -26.81 -22.39
N ALA A 288 -2.09 -26.63 -22.64
CA ALA A 288 -2.57 -26.06 -23.90
C ALA A 288 -1.98 -24.67 -24.16
N ALA A 289 -1.91 -23.83 -23.12
CA ALA A 289 -1.28 -22.52 -23.19
C ALA A 289 0.22 -22.61 -23.54
N SER A 290 0.98 -23.50 -22.89
CA SER A 290 2.41 -23.64 -23.19
C SER A 290 2.68 -24.18 -24.60
N GLU A 291 1.91 -25.16 -25.07
CA GLU A 291 2.05 -25.71 -26.43
C GLU A 291 1.71 -24.65 -27.48
N GLY A 292 0.62 -23.89 -27.27
CA GLY A 292 0.24 -22.81 -28.17
C GLY A 292 1.28 -21.68 -28.22
N ILE A 293 1.87 -21.31 -27.08
CA ILE A 293 2.93 -20.28 -27.03
C ILE A 293 4.17 -20.77 -27.78
N GLY A 294 4.54 -22.05 -27.61
CA GLY A 294 5.63 -22.67 -28.35
C GLY A 294 5.39 -22.67 -29.86
N ALA A 295 4.18 -23.03 -30.30
CA ALA A 295 3.79 -22.99 -31.71
C ALA A 295 3.87 -21.56 -32.28
N LEU A 296 3.39 -20.56 -31.54
CA LEU A 296 3.47 -19.17 -31.96
C LEU A 296 4.93 -18.69 -32.11
N ALA A 297 5.81 -19.12 -31.22
CA ALA A 297 7.24 -18.81 -31.31
C ALA A 297 7.88 -19.42 -32.57
N GLN A 298 7.47 -20.63 -32.97
CA GLN A 298 7.96 -21.28 -34.20
C GLN A 298 7.52 -20.55 -35.47
N LEU A 299 6.32 -19.95 -35.47
CA LEU A 299 5.84 -19.11 -36.58
C LEU A 299 6.60 -17.78 -36.71
N GLY A 300 7.36 -17.39 -35.69
CA GLY A 300 8.12 -16.13 -35.67
C GLY A 300 7.29 -14.89 -35.32
N GLY A 301 5.97 -15.05 -35.18
CA GLY A 301 5.11 -14.09 -34.51
C GLY A 301 3.62 -14.29 -34.77
N GLY A 302 2.81 -13.37 -34.25
CA GLY A 302 1.35 -13.37 -34.40
C GLY A 302 0.66 -13.30 -33.04
N ALA A 303 -0.53 -13.88 -32.93
CA ALA A 303 -1.32 -13.93 -31.71
C ALA A 303 -1.85 -15.33 -31.42
N LEU A 304 -1.73 -15.76 -30.17
CA LEU A 304 -2.38 -16.94 -29.61
C LEU A 304 -3.46 -16.48 -28.63
N THR A 305 -4.69 -16.95 -28.81
CA THR A 305 -5.79 -16.78 -27.84
C THR A 305 -6.28 -18.14 -27.39
N LEU A 306 -6.36 -18.35 -26.07
CA LEU A 306 -7.18 -19.39 -25.47
C LEU A 306 -8.36 -18.70 -24.80
N SER A 307 -9.57 -19.16 -25.11
CA SER A 307 -10.81 -18.71 -24.46
C SER A 307 -11.62 -19.94 -24.12
N ASP A 308 -11.67 -20.30 -22.84
CA ASP A 308 -12.25 -21.56 -22.38
C ASP A 308 -11.66 -22.78 -23.13
N ALA A 309 -12.45 -23.53 -23.90
CA ALA A 309 -11.94 -24.69 -24.65
C ALA A 309 -11.41 -24.33 -26.06
N ASP A 310 -11.60 -23.10 -26.51
CA ASP A 310 -11.23 -22.69 -27.86
C ASP A 310 -9.79 -22.15 -27.88
N VAL A 311 -8.99 -22.63 -28.83
CA VAL A 311 -7.62 -22.19 -29.09
C VAL A 311 -7.58 -21.57 -30.47
N SER A 312 -7.18 -20.31 -30.56
CA SER A 312 -7.05 -19.56 -31.80
C SER A 312 -5.58 -19.16 -32.00
N LEU A 313 -5.04 -19.49 -33.17
CA LEU A 313 -3.67 -19.15 -33.57
C LEU A 313 -3.70 -18.31 -34.85
N ILE A 314 -3.32 -17.04 -34.73
CA ILE A 314 -3.24 -16.10 -35.85
C ILE A 314 -1.77 -15.84 -36.14
N ALA A 315 -1.30 -16.18 -37.33
CA ALA A 315 0.08 -15.94 -37.75
C ALA A 315 0.31 -14.48 -38.18
N LEU A 316 1.56 -14.03 -38.27
CA LEU A 316 1.89 -12.75 -38.90
C LEU A 316 1.52 -12.75 -40.39
N GLU A 317 1.13 -11.58 -40.89
CA GLU A 317 1.02 -11.36 -42.34
C GLU A 317 2.34 -11.71 -43.05
N GLY A 318 2.25 -12.46 -44.15
CA GLY A 318 3.44 -12.88 -44.91
C GLY A 318 4.21 -14.09 -44.32
N THR A 319 3.68 -14.74 -43.28
CA THR A 319 4.21 -16.02 -42.80
C THR A 319 4.19 -17.07 -43.92
N ASP A 320 5.25 -17.89 -44.01
CA ASP A 320 5.33 -18.95 -45.01
C ASP A 320 4.21 -19.99 -44.80
N ALA A 321 3.43 -20.27 -45.85
CA ALA A 321 2.27 -21.15 -45.76
C ALA A 321 2.63 -22.60 -45.41
N SER A 322 3.80 -23.10 -45.85
CA SER A 322 4.22 -24.47 -45.54
C SER A 322 4.69 -24.63 -44.10
N LEU A 323 5.36 -23.61 -43.56
CA LEU A 323 5.68 -23.51 -42.15
C LEU A 323 4.40 -23.44 -41.31
N PHE A 324 3.45 -22.60 -41.72
CA PHE A 324 2.16 -22.46 -41.05
C PHE A 324 1.42 -23.80 -40.96
N ASP A 325 1.22 -24.49 -42.09
CA ASP A 325 0.53 -25.79 -42.11
C ASP A 325 1.21 -26.85 -41.23
N THR A 326 2.54 -26.85 -41.19
CA THR A 326 3.33 -27.78 -40.37
C THR A 326 3.11 -27.51 -38.88
N VAL A 327 3.28 -26.25 -38.45
CA VAL A 327 3.16 -25.86 -37.05
C VAL A 327 1.72 -26.06 -36.54
N VAL A 328 0.71 -25.72 -37.35
CA VAL A 328 -0.70 -25.94 -37.00
C VAL A 328 -0.99 -27.43 -36.81
N SER A 329 -0.48 -28.29 -37.69
CA SER A 329 -0.68 -29.75 -37.59
C SER A 329 0.00 -30.34 -36.34
N GLU A 330 1.20 -29.86 -36.01
CA GLU A 330 1.92 -30.29 -34.80
C GLU A 330 1.22 -29.80 -33.52
N LEU A 331 0.72 -28.56 -33.52
CA LEU A 331 -0.04 -28.01 -32.41
C LEU A 331 -1.34 -28.78 -32.17
N ASP A 332 -2.12 -29.05 -33.23
CA ASP A 332 -3.36 -29.83 -33.14
C ASP A 332 -3.13 -31.21 -32.51
N ALA A 333 -2.01 -31.86 -32.87
CA ALA A 333 -1.62 -33.15 -32.29
C ALA A 333 -1.11 -33.06 -30.84
N ALA A 334 -0.54 -31.93 -30.43
CA ALA A 334 -0.03 -31.69 -29.08
C ALA A 334 -1.10 -31.22 -28.09
N LEU A 335 -2.18 -30.60 -28.58
CA LEU A 335 -3.25 -30.08 -27.75
C LEU A 335 -4.04 -31.21 -27.05
N PRO A 336 -4.45 -31.03 -25.78
CA PRO A 336 -5.32 -31.99 -25.11
C PRO A 336 -6.70 -32.08 -25.78
N GLU A 337 -7.33 -33.26 -25.77
CA GLU A 337 -8.58 -33.56 -26.50
C GLU A 337 -9.76 -32.57 -26.29
N LEU A 338 -9.81 -31.87 -25.15
CA LEU A 338 -10.87 -30.89 -24.89
C LEU A 338 -10.74 -29.62 -25.73
N PHE A 339 -9.53 -29.27 -26.15
CA PHE A 339 -9.23 -27.99 -26.78
C PHE A 339 -9.42 -28.07 -28.29
N LEU A 340 -10.12 -27.09 -28.85
CA LEU A 340 -10.40 -27.00 -30.28
C LEU A 340 -9.50 -25.94 -30.91
N LEU A 341 -8.64 -26.34 -31.84
CA LEU A 341 -7.77 -25.42 -32.56
C LEU A 341 -8.47 -24.82 -33.79
N SER A 342 -8.42 -23.50 -33.88
CA SER A 342 -8.65 -22.73 -35.10
C SER A 342 -7.39 -21.94 -35.41
N ALA A 343 -6.97 -21.94 -36.67
CA ALA A 343 -5.77 -21.25 -37.10
C ALA A 343 -6.03 -20.42 -38.36
N VAL A 344 -5.55 -19.17 -38.34
CA VAL A 344 -5.78 -18.20 -39.42
C VAL A 344 -4.45 -17.61 -39.87
N LEU A 345 -4.23 -17.57 -41.19
CA LEU A 345 -3.16 -16.82 -41.83
C LEU A 345 -3.78 -15.57 -42.49
N PRO A 346 -3.62 -14.36 -41.92
CA PRO A 346 -4.26 -13.16 -42.43
C PRO A 346 -3.77 -12.73 -43.81
N GLU A 347 -4.68 -12.15 -44.61
CA GLU A 347 -4.34 -11.43 -45.84
C GLU A 347 -3.91 -9.99 -45.51
N PRO A 348 -2.97 -9.38 -46.26
CA PRO A 348 -2.42 -8.07 -45.92
C PRO A 348 -3.45 -6.94 -45.98
N THR A 349 -3.64 -6.22 -44.87
CA THR A 349 -4.59 -5.09 -44.77
C THR A 349 -3.92 -3.77 -44.36
N GLN A 350 -4.29 -2.66 -45.00
CA GLN A 350 -3.81 -1.32 -44.64
C GLN A 350 -4.78 -0.62 -43.70
N VAL A 351 -4.25 -0.05 -42.60
CA VAL A 351 -5.00 0.76 -41.64
C VAL A 351 -4.59 2.23 -41.81
N ASP A 352 -5.37 2.98 -42.58
CA ASP A 352 -5.05 4.38 -42.89
C ASP A 352 -5.47 5.33 -41.75
N GLY A 353 -6.40 4.90 -40.87
CA GLY A 353 -6.83 5.61 -39.65
C GLY A 353 -7.51 6.96 -39.88
N THR A 354 -7.78 7.33 -41.14
CA THR A 354 -8.33 8.66 -41.48
C THR A 354 -9.85 8.68 -41.52
N GLY A 355 -10.53 7.53 -41.63
CA GLY A 355 -11.99 7.46 -41.79
C GLY A 355 -12.54 8.19 -43.02
N THR A 356 -11.67 8.62 -43.95
CA THR A 356 -12.02 9.49 -45.10
C THR A 356 -11.89 8.81 -46.46
N SER A 357 -11.43 7.56 -46.52
CA SER A 357 -11.20 6.87 -47.79
C SER A 357 -12.50 6.33 -48.39
N ASP A 358 -12.92 6.91 -49.51
CA ASP A 358 -13.90 6.32 -50.44
C ASP A 358 -13.31 5.14 -51.22
N SER A 359 -11.98 4.97 -51.21
CA SER A 359 -11.21 3.97 -51.95
C SER A 359 -10.53 2.89 -51.09
N GLY A 360 -10.72 2.90 -49.77
CA GLY A 360 -10.14 1.93 -48.82
C GLY A 360 -11.17 0.95 -48.24
N PRO A 361 -10.73 -0.06 -47.45
CA PRO A 361 -11.65 -0.98 -46.77
C PRO A 361 -12.61 -0.19 -45.85
N PRO A 362 -13.85 -0.67 -45.66
CA PRO A 362 -14.81 0.05 -44.82
C PRO A 362 -14.29 0.15 -43.38
N GLU A 363 -14.38 1.35 -42.81
CA GLU A 363 -13.83 1.68 -41.49
C GLU A 363 -14.89 2.39 -40.63
N PHE A 364 -14.91 2.05 -39.35
CA PHE A 364 -15.53 2.84 -38.28
C PHE A 364 -14.47 3.22 -37.24
N VAL A 365 -14.44 4.48 -36.84
CA VAL A 365 -13.48 5.02 -35.86
C VAL A 365 -14.25 5.67 -34.73
N ALA A 366 -13.87 5.37 -33.49
CA ALA A 366 -14.29 6.14 -32.34
C ALA A 366 -13.08 6.62 -31.54
N THR A 367 -13.06 7.91 -31.23
CA THR A 367 -11.98 8.58 -30.48
C THR A 367 -12.54 9.12 -29.18
N LEU A 368 -11.92 8.77 -28.06
CA LEU A 368 -12.20 9.25 -26.71
C LEU A 368 -11.09 10.22 -26.28
N SER A 369 -11.45 11.45 -25.92
CA SER A 369 -10.54 12.45 -25.38
C SER A 369 -10.38 12.28 -23.86
N PRO A 370 -9.28 12.76 -23.26
CA PRO A 370 -9.08 12.73 -21.81
C PRO A 370 -10.10 13.57 -21.02
N GLU A 371 -10.84 14.47 -21.67
CA GLU A 371 -11.98 15.19 -21.08
C GLU A 371 -13.30 14.39 -21.12
N GLY A 372 -13.25 13.14 -21.59
CA GLY A 372 -14.40 12.25 -21.69
C GLY A 372 -15.30 12.50 -22.91
N GLN A 373 -14.83 13.26 -23.91
CA GLN A 373 -15.58 13.49 -25.16
C GLN A 373 -15.32 12.38 -26.16
N VAL A 374 -16.38 11.82 -26.73
CA VAL A 374 -16.30 10.76 -27.74
C VAL A 374 -16.79 11.25 -29.11
N GLN A 375 -16.01 10.95 -30.14
CA GLN A 375 -16.34 11.23 -31.54
C GLN A 375 -16.45 9.92 -32.32
N LEU A 376 -17.63 9.66 -32.88
CA LEU A 376 -17.96 8.46 -33.65
C LEU A 376 -17.99 8.80 -35.14
N ARG A 377 -17.17 8.15 -35.97
CA ARG A 377 -17.02 8.44 -37.40
C ARG A 377 -17.02 7.15 -38.23
N GLY A 378 -17.39 7.26 -39.51
CA GLY A 378 -17.26 6.16 -40.47
C GLY A 378 -18.58 5.55 -40.95
N ARG A 379 -18.52 4.31 -41.44
CA ARG A 379 -19.62 3.64 -42.14
C ARG A 379 -20.41 2.73 -41.19
N LEU A 380 -21.74 2.80 -41.25
CA LEU A 380 -22.69 1.94 -40.53
C LEU A 380 -23.70 1.37 -41.53
N TYR A 381 -24.30 0.22 -41.25
CA TYR A 381 -25.15 -0.52 -42.17
C TYR A 381 -26.39 0.28 -42.57
N ASP A 382 -27.18 0.71 -41.59
CA ASP A 382 -28.43 1.43 -41.79
C ASP A 382 -28.69 2.49 -40.69
N ASP A 383 -29.80 3.22 -40.81
CA ASP A 383 -30.18 4.23 -39.82
C ASP A 383 -30.56 3.64 -38.45
N ALA A 384 -31.00 2.37 -38.42
CA ALA A 384 -31.26 1.68 -37.16
C ALA A 384 -29.97 1.42 -36.39
N GLN A 385 -28.92 0.97 -37.07
CA GLN A 385 -27.59 0.80 -36.49
C GLN A 385 -27.01 2.15 -36.03
N LYS A 386 -27.14 3.22 -36.81
CA LYS A 386 -26.72 4.57 -36.38
C LYS A 386 -27.37 4.98 -35.07
N ALA A 387 -28.69 4.79 -34.96
CA ALA A 387 -29.42 5.11 -33.75
C ALA A 387 -28.94 4.25 -32.55
N ALA A 388 -28.66 2.97 -32.77
CA ALA A 388 -28.14 2.08 -31.74
C ALA A 388 -26.72 2.48 -31.28
N VAL A 389 -25.80 2.69 -32.22
CA VAL A 389 -24.42 3.13 -31.96
C VAL A 389 -24.39 4.45 -31.21
N PHE A 390 -25.21 5.42 -31.62
CA PHE A 390 -25.30 6.71 -30.95
C PHE A 390 -25.91 6.61 -29.54
N SER A 391 -26.91 5.75 -29.36
CA SER A 391 -27.53 5.51 -28.04
C SER A 391 -26.56 4.82 -27.08
N VAL A 392 -25.81 3.82 -27.57
CA VAL A 392 -24.77 3.14 -26.78
C VAL A 392 -23.64 4.11 -26.44
N GLY A 393 -23.17 4.91 -27.40
CA GLY A 393 -22.18 5.96 -27.13
C GLY A 393 -22.63 6.91 -26.02
N ARG A 394 -23.87 7.40 -26.08
CA ARG A 394 -24.42 8.26 -25.02
C ARG A 394 -24.57 7.56 -23.67
N ALA A 395 -24.85 6.26 -23.66
CA ALA A 395 -24.94 5.48 -22.43
C ALA A 395 -23.57 5.26 -21.79
N LEU A 396 -22.53 5.02 -22.60
CA LEU A 396 -21.18 4.76 -22.12
C LEU A 396 -20.42 6.04 -21.76
N PHE A 397 -20.55 7.10 -22.56
CA PHE A 397 -19.71 8.30 -22.48
C PHE A 397 -20.47 9.58 -22.10
N GLY A 398 -21.80 9.51 -21.98
CA GLY A 398 -22.65 10.63 -21.60
C GLY A 398 -23.28 11.39 -22.78
N VAL A 399 -24.46 11.97 -22.52
CA VAL A 399 -25.32 12.56 -23.56
C VAL A 399 -24.69 13.79 -24.23
N ASN A 400 -24.03 14.64 -23.46
CA ASN A 400 -23.43 15.90 -23.93
C ASN A 400 -22.02 15.72 -24.51
N ASN A 401 -21.41 14.55 -24.30
CA ASN A 401 -20.04 14.27 -24.67
C ASN A 401 -19.94 13.39 -25.93
N THR A 402 -21.07 12.98 -26.50
CA THR A 402 -21.10 12.05 -27.65
C THR A 402 -21.47 12.77 -28.94
N TYR A 403 -20.56 12.75 -29.91
CA TYR A 403 -20.73 13.32 -31.24
C TYR A 403 -20.63 12.23 -32.30
N ALA A 404 -21.55 12.22 -33.27
CA ALA A 404 -21.56 11.22 -34.34
C ALA A 404 -21.57 11.89 -35.73
N ALA A 405 -20.63 11.47 -36.58
CA ALA A 405 -20.50 11.85 -37.97
C ALA A 405 -20.35 10.57 -38.82
N THR A 406 -21.46 9.83 -38.96
CA THR A 406 -21.50 8.50 -39.62
C THR A 406 -22.36 8.51 -40.87
N ARG A 407 -22.07 7.63 -41.84
CA ARG A 407 -22.85 7.43 -43.07
C ARG A 407 -23.37 5.99 -43.19
N SER A 408 -24.48 5.80 -43.93
CA SER A 408 -25.01 4.45 -44.21
C SER A 408 -24.25 3.80 -45.36
N ASP A 409 -23.99 2.49 -45.27
CA ASP A 409 -23.41 1.65 -46.30
C ASP A 409 -23.95 0.21 -46.14
N GLU A 410 -24.89 -0.18 -46.99
CA GLU A 410 -25.52 -1.52 -46.94
C GLU A 410 -24.60 -2.63 -47.46
N THR A 411 -23.43 -2.29 -48.01
CA THR A 411 -22.45 -3.26 -48.55
C THR A 411 -21.50 -3.81 -47.49
N LEU A 412 -21.67 -3.39 -46.24
CA LEU A 412 -20.83 -3.81 -45.12
C LEU A 412 -20.97 -5.32 -44.82
N PRO A 413 -19.90 -5.96 -44.33
CA PRO A 413 -19.87 -7.39 -44.08
C PRO A 413 -20.82 -7.81 -42.94
N GLN A 414 -21.14 -9.10 -42.88
CA GLN A 414 -21.90 -9.66 -41.77
C GLN A 414 -21.16 -9.50 -40.43
N GLY A 415 -21.90 -9.28 -39.34
CA GLY A 415 -21.33 -9.07 -38.02
C GLY A 415 -20.82 -7.65 -37.74
N TRP A 416 -20.84 -6.74 -38.72
CA TRP A 416 -20.43 -5.34 -38.56
C TRP A 416 -21.05 -4.64 -37.33
N PRO A 417 -22.36 -4.78 -37.04
CA PRO A 417 -22.95 -4.16 -35.85
C PRO A 417 -22.36 -4.64 -34.53
N VAL A 418 -22.09 -5.95 -34.42
CA VAL A 418 -21.50 -6.52 -33.21
C VAL A 418 -20.07 -6.02 -33.01
N ARG A 419 -19.29 -5.94 -34.11
CA ARG A 419 -17.91 -5.42 -34.08
C ARG A 419 -17.84 -3.97 -33.61
N VAL A 420 -18.69 -3.10 -34.18
CA VAL A 420 -18.74 -1.68 -33.79
C VAL A 420 -19.11 -1.52 -32.33
N LEU A 421 -20.13 -2.24 -31.85
CA LEU A 421 -20.58 -2.15 -30.46
C LEU A 421 -19.55 -2.71 -29.48
N ALA A 422 -18.90 -3.83 -29.81
CA ALA A 422 -17.81 -4.39 -29.01
C ALA A 422 -16.61 -3.42 -28.93
N GLY A 423 -16.27 -2.76 -30.03
CA GLY A 423 -15.22 -1.74 -30.07
C GLY A 423 -15.54 -0.53 -29.17
N LEU A 424 -16.79 -0.07 -29.13
CA LEU A 424 -17.19 1.02 -28.23
C LEU A 424 -17.16 0.63 -26.76
N GLU A 425 -17.60 -0.58 -26.43
CA GLU A 425 -17.56 -1.09 -25.06
C GLU A 425 -16.13 -1.36 -24.59
N ALA A 426 -15.24 -1.75 -25.50
CA ALA A 426 -13.81 -1.84 -25.23
C ALA A 426 -13.19 -0.45 -24.99
N LEU A 427 -13.55 0.54 -25.82
CA LEU A 427 -13.08 1.93 -25.65
C LEU A 427 -13.54 2.54 -24.32
N SER A 428 -14.72 2.18 -23.80
CA SER A 428 -15.19 2.66 -22.49
C SER A 428 -14.44 2.08 -21.28
N ARG A 429 -13.45 1.22 -21.50
CA ARG A 429 -12.52 0.74 -20.45
C ARG A 429 -11.24 1.58 -20.37
N LEU A 430 -11.12 2.59 -21.23
CA LEU A 430 -9.98 3.49 -21.30
C LEU A 430 -10.39 4.88 -20.83
N GLU A 431 -9.42 5.65 -20.34
CA GLU A 431 -9.60 7.06 -19.98
C GLU A 431 -9.49 7.94 -21.23
N GLU A 432 -8.59 7.57 -22.15
CA GLU A 432 -8.46 8.16 -23.48
C GLU A 432 -8.03 7.11 -24.49
N GLY A 433 -8.39 7.30 -25.76
CA GLY A 433 -7.98 6.34 -26.78
C GLY A 433 -8.72 6.43 -28.10
N VAL A 434 -8.44 5.47 -28.97
CA VAL A 434 -9.09 5.31 -30.26
C VAL A 434 -9.34 3.82 -30.52
N VAL A 435 -10.53 3.52 -31.03
CA VAL A 435 -10.84 2.22 -31.62
C VAL A 435 -11.09 2.38 -33.11
N VAL A 436 -10.47 1.52 -33.89
CA VAL A 436 -10.63 1.41 -35.34
C VAL A 436 -11.20 0.03 -35.64
N VAL A 437 -12.33 -0.02 -36.35
CA VAL A 437 -13.02 -1.24 -36.73
C VAL A 437 -13.01 -1.37 -38.24
N GLN A 438 -12.46 -2.46 -38.74
CA GLN A 438 -12.42 -2.90 -40.12
C GLN A 438 -13.13 -4.27 -40.26
N PRO A 439 -13.36 -4.80 -41.48
CA PRO A 439 -14.07 -6.07 -41.69
C PRO A 439 -13.52 -7.22 -40.85
N ASP A 440 -12.20 -7.36 -40.86
CA ASP A 440 -11.51 -8.52 -40.30
C ASP A 440 -10.67 -8.16 -39.06
N LEU A 441 -10.48 -6.86 -38.78
CA LEU A 441 -9.57 -6.36 -37.75
C LEU A 441 -10.22 -5.29 -36.86
N VAL A 442 -9.98 -5.39 -35.55
CA VAL A 442 -10.28 -4.31 -34.57
C VAL A 442 -8.99 -3.85 -33.89
N VAL A 443 -8.65 -2.57 -33.98
CA VAL A 443 -7.46 -2.00 -33.30
C VAL A 443 -7.92 -1.05 -32.21
N LEU A 444 -7.49 -1.28 -30.98
CA LEU A 444 -7.72 -0.40 -29.84
C LEU A 444 -6.37 0.15 -29.34
N ARG A 445 -6.29 1.46 -29.17
CA ARG A 445 -5.12 2.15 -28.61
C ARG A 445 -5.55 3.13 -27.54
N GLY A 446 -4.79 3.28 -26.46
CA GLY A 446 -5.06 4.33 -25.48
C GLY A 446 -4.40 4.14 -24.13
N VAL A 447 -4.90 4.87 -23.14
CA VAL A 447 -4.39 4.92 -21.77
C VAL A 447 -5.49 4.56 -20.78
N THR A 448 -5.13 3.87 -19.71
CA THR A 448 -6.06 3.46 -18.65
C THR A 448 -5.38 3.45 -17.28
N GLY A 449 -6.15 3.76 -16.24
CA GLY A 449 -5.75 3.58 -14.84
C GLY A 449 -6.00 2.18 -14.31
N ASP A 450 -6.70 1.32 -15.05
CA ASP A 450 -7.02 -0.03 -14.61
C ASP A 450 -5.96 -1.04 -15.09
N ARG A 451 -5.23 -1.63 -14.13
CA ARG A 451 -4.20 -2.66 -14.38
C ARG A 451 -4.75 -3.93 -15.05
N GLN A 452 -6.06 -4.15 -14.97
CA GLN A 452 -6.77 -5.28 -15.56
C GLN A 452 -7.51 -4.92 -16.85
N ALA A 453 -7.46 -3.66 -17.30
CA ALA A 453 -8.19 -3.21 -18.47
C ALA A 453 -7.85 -4.03 -19.72
N GLU A 454 -6.56 -4.26 -19.99
CA GLU A 454 -6.12 -5.01 -21.18
C GLU A 454 -6.71 -6.43 -21.20
N ALA A 455 -6.64 -7.14 -20.08
CA ALA A 455 -7.21 -8.48 -19.93
C ALA A 455 -8.74 -8.46 -20.06
N THR A 456 -9.39 -7.48 -19.44
CA THR A 456 -10.85 -7.30 -19.50
C THR A 456 -11.32 -7.00 -20.92
N ILE A 457 -10.63 -6.11 -21.63
CA ILE A 457 -10.89 -5.77 -23.03
C ILE A 457 -10.69 -7.00 -23.92
N SER A 458 -9.58 -7.73 -23.75
CA SER A 458 -9.30 -8.94 -24.52
C SER A 458 -10.38 -10.00 -24.31
N GLY A 459 -10.81 -10.24 -23.06
CA GLY A 459 -11.90 -11.16 -22.75
C GLY A 459 -13.25 -10.71 -23.35
N LEU A 460 -13.54 -9.41 -23.28
CA LEU A 460 -14.75 -8.81 -23.86
C LEU A 460 -14.79 -8.96 -25.38
N LEU A 461 -13.70 -8.64 -26.07
CA LEU A 461 -13.60 -8.76 -27.53
C LEU A 461 -13.66 -10.22 -27.95
N SER A 462 -12.97 -11.13 -27.26
CA SER A 462 -13.03 -12.57 -27.53
C SER A 462 -14.46 -13.12 -27.37
N ALA A 463 -15.17 -12.73 -26.30
CA ALA A 463 -16.55 -13.17 -26.05
C ALA A 463 -17.55 -12.65 -27.09
N LYS A 464 -17.39 -11.40 -27.55
CA LYS A 464 -18.34 -10.75 -28.47
C LYS A 464 -18.05 -11.02 -29.94
N LEU A 465 -16.77 -11.14 -30.30
CA LEU A 465 -16.32 -11.30 -31.68
C LEU A 465 -16.00 -12.75 -32.03
N GLY A 466 -15.81 -13.60 -31.03
CA GLY A 466 -15.34 -14.98 -31.17
C GLY A 466 -13.82 -15.09 -31.01
N ALA A 467 -13.35 -16.27 -30.63
CA ALA A 467 -11.92 -16.55 -30.41
C ALA A 467 -11.06 -16.36 -31.69
N GLU A 468 -11.66 -16.51 -32.87
CA GLU A 468 -11.01 -16.38 -34.18
C GLU A 468 -10.89 -14.92 -34.67
N ALA A 469 -11.50 -13.96 -33.98
CA ALA A 469 -11.47 -12.57 -34.41
C ALA A 469 -10.06 -11.98 -34.26
N ASP A 470 -9.59 -11.30 -35.31
CA ASP A 470 -8.34 -10.54 -35.22
C ASP A 470 -8.59 -9.18 -34.59
N PHE A 471 -7.86 -8.91 -33.51
CA PHE A 471 -7.86 -7.63 -32.84
C PHE A 471 -6.51 -7.31 -32.21
N ARG A 472 -6.16 -6.03 -32.13
CA ARG A 472 -4.90 -5.54 -31.56
C ARG A 472 -5.20 -4.58 -30.42
N ILE A 473 -4.62 -4.83 -29.25
CA ILE A 473 -4.77 -3.98 -28.07
C ILE A 473 -3.41 -3.34 -27.78
N GLU A 474 -3.34 -2.02 -27.87
CA GLU A 474 -2.13 -1.23 -27.58
C GLU A 474 -2.48 -0.23 -26.48
N VAL A 475 -2.61 -0.74 -25.25
CA VAL A 475 -3.02 0.04 -24.08
C VAL A 475 -1.83 0.26 -23.16
N ILE A 476 -1.74 1.47 -22.60
CA ILE A 476 -0.71 1.86 -21.64
C ILE A 476 -1.38 2.05 -20.28
N TYR A 477 -0.89 1.34 -19.27
CA TYR A 477 -1.28 1.58 -17.88
C TYR A 477 -0.60 2.87 -17.38
N ASP A 478 -1.39 3.81 -16.90
CA ASP A 478 -0.91 4.99 -16.17
C ASP A 478 -1.27 4.84 -14.68
N GLU A 479 -0.25 4.79 -13.83
CA GLU A 479 -0.40 4.63 -12.39
C GLU A 479 -1.20 5.75 -11.73
N GLU A 480 -1.22 6.95 -12.32
CA GLU A 480 -1.90 8.10 -11.72
C GLU A 480 -3.40 8.12 -11.93
N LEU A 481 -3.85 7.41 -12.97
CA LEU A 481 -5.27 7.21 -13.24
C LEU A 481 -5.83 6.04 -12.42
N ASP A 482 -4.99 5.33 -11.67
CA ASP A 482 -5.37 4.15 -10.92
C ASP A 482 -6.32 4.52 -9.76
N PRO A 483 -7.61 4.13 -9.84
CA PRO A 483 -8.60 4.52 -8.85
C PRO A 483 -8.30 3.91 -7.47
N VAL A 484 -7.56 2.80 -7.42
CA VAL A 484 -7.16 2.14 -6.18
C VAL A 484 -6.11 2.98 -5.46
N LEU A 485 -5.28 3.75 -6.17
CA LEU A 485 -4.28 4.61 -5.56
C LEU A 485 -4.88 5.86 -4.91
N ASN A 486 -6.12 6.24 -5.25
CA ASN A 486 -6.82 7.41 -4.75
C ASN A 486 -5.95 8.68 -4.82
N ILE A 487 -5.21 8.82 -5.92
CA ILE A 487 -4.37 10.00 -6.18
C ILE A 487 -5.33 11.14 -6.53
N PRO A 488 -5.32 12.27 -5.80
CA PRO A 488 -6.23 13.36 -6.07
C PRO A 488 -5.98 13.95 -7.45
N THR A 489 -7.04 14.40 -8.12
CA THR A 489 -6.88 15.10 -9.40
C THR A 489 -6.15 16.44 -9.21
N PRO A 490 -5.52 17.02 -10.24
CA PRO A 490 -4.90 18.34 -10.14
C PRO A 490 -5.83 19.42 -9.58
N GLU A 491 -7.12 19.39 -9.93
CA GLU A 491 -8.14 20.33 -9.48
C GLU A 491 -8.56 20.08 -8.02
N GLU A 492 -8.66 18.82 -7.60
CA GLU A 492 -8.88 18.47 -6.20
C GLU A 492 -7.69 18.89 -5.34
N CYS A 493 -6.47 18.73 -5.85
CA CYS A 493 -5.25 19.21 -5.22
C CYS A 493 -5.26 20.71 -5.00
N GLU A 494 -5.60 21.51 -6.02
CA GLU A 494 -5.75 22.96 -5.89
C GLU A 494 -6.76 23.33 -4.78
N THR A 495 -7.92 22.67 -4.80
CA THR A 495 -8.98 22.90 -3.81
C THR A 495 -8.51 22.57 -2.40
N ARG A 496 -7.84 21.43 -2.20
CA ARG A 496 -7.33 20.99 -0.89
C ARG A 496 -6.20 21.89 -0.39
N LEU A 497 -5.28 22.32 -1.25
CA LEU A 497 -4.18 23.22 -0.90
C LEU A 497 -4.70 24.59 -0.43
N ASN A 498 -5.66 25.16 -1.15
CA ASN A 498 -6.29 26.41 -0.72
C ASN A 498 -7.16 26.23 0.52
N GLY A 499 -7.83 25.07 0.68
CA GLY A 499 -8.58 24.73 1.90
C GLY A 499 -7.70 24.74 3.14
N ILE A 500 -6.50 24.16 3.07
CA ILE A 500 -5.49 24.21 4.14
C ILE A 500 -5.23 25.67 4.53
N LEU A 501 -4.99 26.56 3.56
CA LEU A 501 -4.70 27.98 3.80
C LEU A 501 -5.90 28.77 4.37
N VAL A 502 -7.13 28.35 4.10
CA VAL A 502 -8.35 28.93 4.68
C VAL A 502 -8.51 28.54 6.15
N GLU A 503 -8.21 27.28 6.51
CA GLU A 503 -8.24 26.83 7.90
C GLU A 503 -7.24 27.59 8.77
N GLN A 504 -6.05 27.85 8.24
CA GLN A 504 -5.00 28.61 8.93
C GLN A 504 -4.10 29.34 7.92
N LYS A 505 -4.10 30.68 7.96
CA LYS A 505 -3.22 31.50 7.12
C LYS A 505 -1.74 31.31 7.49
N LEU A 506 -0.85 31.44 6.50
CA LEU A 506 0.59 31.55 6.75
C LEU A 506 0.91 32.96 7.27
N THR A 507 1.50 33.06 8.46
CA THR A 507 1.90 34.33 9.05
C THR A 507 3.33 34.70 8.70
N PHE A 508 3.55 36.00 8.53
CA PHE A 508 4.85 36.58 8.19
C PHE A 508 5.19 37.70 9.17
N ALA A 509 6.47 37.89 9.46
CA ALA A 509 6.92 39.01 10.26
C ALA A 509 6.47 40.36 9.64
N PRO A 510 6.13 41.38 10.45
CA PRO A 510 5.57 42.64 9.96
C PRO A 510 6.47 43.33 8.92
N GLY A 511 5.93 43.57 7.72
CA GLY A 511 6.67 44.20 6.61
C GLY A 511 7.76 43.34 5.98
N GLU A 512 7.86 42.06 6.36
CA GLU A 512 8.87 41.12 5.88
C GLU A 512 8.24 39.91 5.17
N SER A 513 9.10 39.17 4.46
CA SER A 513 8.77 37.90 3.81
C SER A 513 9.23 36.68 4.63
N VAL A 514 9.59 36.88 5.91
CA VAL A 514 10.01 35.80 6.80
C VAL A 514 8.78 35.11 7.39
N ILE A 515 8.63 33.81 7.14
CA ILE A 515 7.57 32.98 7.70
C ILE A 515 7.83 32.77 9.20
N GLU A 516 6.83 32.98 10.04
CA GLU A 516 6.96 32.79 11.48
C GLU A 516 6.95 31.30 11.87
N GLU A 517 7.56 30.97 13.02
CA GLU A 517 7.65 29.59 13.54
C GLU A 517 6.27 28.94 13.73
N ALA A 518 5.24 29.72 14.06
CA ALA A 518 3.85 29.25 14.15
C ALA A 518 3.31 28.69 12.82
N GLY A 519 3.90 29.07 11.68
CA GLY A 519 3.55 28.59 10.35
C GLY A 519 4.15 27.23 9.97
N ASP A 520 5.06 26.68 10.78
CA ASP A 520 5.76 25.42 10.43
C ASP A 520 4.83 24.22 10.32
N GLY A 521 3.82 24.12 11.20
CA GLY A 521 2.81 23.06 11.11
C GLY A 521 1.97 23.14 9.84
N GLN A 522 1.73 24.36 9.35
CA GLN A 522 1.00 24.61 8.12
C GLN A 522 1.81 24.27 6.88
N LEU A 523 3.10 24.64 6.89
CA LEU A 523 4.05 24.23 5.85
C LEU A 523 4.20 22.72 5.77
N ALA A 524 4.14 22.01 6.91
CA ALA A 524 4.16 20.54 6.92
C ALA A 524 2.93 19.96 6.21
N ARG A 525 1.72 20.43 6.54
CA ARG A 525 0.48 19.99 5.87
C ARG A 525 0.49 20.25 4.36
N LEU A 526 0.91 21.45 3.95
CA LEU A 526 1.05 21.79 2.53
C LEU A 526 2.08 20.90 1.82
N THR A 527 3.20 20.60 2.50
CA THR A 527 4.23 19.70 1.96
C THR A 527 3.69 18.30 1.75
N ASP A 528 2.98 17.75 2.74
CA ASP A 528 2.44 16.39 2.65
C ASP A 528 1.39 16.30 1.53
N MET A 529 0.51 17.29 1.39
CA MET A 529 -0.44 17.37 0.27
C MET A 529 0.28 17.49 -1.09
N LEU A 530 1.27 18.37 -1.23
CA LEU A 530 1.99 18.55 -2.51
C LEU A 530 2.75 17.30 -2.95
N LYS A 531 3.19 16.46 -2.01
CA LYS A 531 3.81 15.15 -2.32
C LYS A 531 2.82 14.15 -2.91
N GLU A 532 1.53 14.29 -2.60
CA GLU A 532 0.46 13.45 -3.16
C GLU A 532 0.03 13.94 -4.54
N CYS A 533 0.10 15.25 -4.79
CA CYS A 533 -0.26 15.93 -6.04
C CYS A 533 0.81 15.79 -7.15
N ARG A 534 1.21 14.55 -7.45
CA ARG A 534 2.25 14.26 -8.44
C ARG A 534 1.82 14.74 -9.84
N ARG A 535 2.75 15.39 -10.56
CA ARG A 535 2.58 16.01 -11.90
C ARG A 535 1.64 17.21 -12.06
N ALA A 536 1.12 17.82 -11.01
CA ALA A 536 0.47 19.13 -11.12
C ALA A 536 1.47 20.27 -10.87
N VAL A 537 1.52 21.27 -11.73
CA VAL A 537 2.33 22.48 -11.51
C VAL A 537 1.44 23.54 -10.89
N PHE A 538 1.87 24.10 -9.76
CA PHE A 538 1.12 25.14 -9.06
C PHE A 538 1.88 26.46 -9.05
N GLU A 539 1.15 27.55 -9.26
CA GLU A 539 1.59 28.90 -8.94
C GLU A 539 1.27 29.21 -7.48
N ILE A 540 2.26 29.71 -6.74
CA ILE A 540 2.10 30.29 -5.41
C ILE A 540 1.91 31.79 -5.60
N GLY A 541 0.67 32.26 -5.41
CA GLY A 541 0.28 33.66 -5.51
C GLY A 541 0.42 34.38 -4.18
N GLY A 542 1.20 35.46 -4.13
CA GLY A 542 1.29 36.35 -2.97
C GLY A 542 0.41 37.58 -3.14
N HIS A 543 -0.38 37.92 -2.12
CA HIS A 543 -1.25 39.10 -2.12
C HIS A 543 -1.04 39.95 -0.85
N THR A 544 -1.19 41.26 -0.99
CA THR A 544 -1.13 42.24 0.11
C THR A 544 -2.43 43.04 0.20
N ASP A 545 -2.62 43.75 1.31
CA ASP A 545 -3.66 44.77 1.41
C ASP A 545 -3.24 46.07 0.69
N SER A 546 -4.15 47.04 0.66
CA SER A 546 -3.95 48.38 0.07
C SER A 546 -3.07 49.34 0.89
N GLN A 547 -2.50 48.91 2.02
CA GLN A 547 -1.71 49.80 2.87
C GLN A 547 -0.26 49.82 2.38
N GLY A 548 0.21 51.01 1.98
CA GLY A 548 1.59 51.20 1.55
C GLY A 548 1.68 51.81 0.16
N ARG A 549 2.86 51.69 -0.45
CA ARG A 549 3.05 52.03 -1.86
C ARG A 549 2.87 50.77 -2.68
N GLU A 550 2.23 50.89 -3.83
CA GLU A 550 2.01 49.79 -4.78
C GLU A 550 3.31 49.03 -5.09
N GLU A 551 4.43 49.72 -5.34
CA GLU A 551 5.71 49.05 -5.63
C GLU A 551 6.25 48.28 -4.42
N SER A 552 6.03 48.79 -3.20
CA SER A 552 6.42 48.12 -1.96
C SER A 552 5.55 46.89 -1.69
N ASN A 553 4.25 46.99 -1.97
CA ASN A 553 3.28 45.91 -1.83
C ASN A 553 3.54 44.79 -2.85
N LEU A 554 3.86 45.14 -4.09
CA LEU A 554 4.27 44.19 -5.11
C LEU A 554 5.56 43.44 -4.70
N ALA A 555 6.61 44.17 -4.29
CA ALA A 555 7.87 43.55 -3.85
C ALA A 555 7.68 42.64 -2.64
N LEU A 556 6.85 43.04 -1.67
CA LEU A 556 6.53 42.24 -0.49
C LEU A 556 5.78 40.96 -0.87
N SER A 557 4.80 41.06 -1.77
CA SER A 557 4.02 39.92 -2.24
C SER A 557 4.86 38.87 -2.97
N VAL A 558 5.79 39.31 -3.83
CA VAL A 558 6.77 38.44 -4.51
C VAL A 558 7.66 37.75 -3.49
N GLY A 559 8.23 38.51 -2.56
CA GLY A 559 9.12 37.97 -1.54
C GLY A 559 8.44 36.91 -0.66
N ARG A 560 7.16 37.10 -0.32
CA ARG A 560 6.38 36.13 0.45
C ARG A 560 6.12 34.84 -0.33
N ALA A 561 5.70 34.94 -1.59
CA ALA A 561 5.49 33.78 -2.45
C ALA A 561 6.79 32.98 -2.65
N GLU A 562 7.92 33.66 -2.87
CA GLU A 562 9.24 33.04 -2.97
C GLU A 562 9.69 32.36 -1.67
N ALA A 563 9.43 32.99 -0.52
CA ALA A 563 9.75 32.40 0.79
C ALA A 563 8.98 31.11 1.04
N VAL A 564 7.68 31.08 0.70
CA VAL A 564 6.86 29.86 0.79
C VAL A 564 7.38 28.80 -0.17
N ARG A 565 7.66 29.15 -1.43
CA ARG A 565 8.25 28.25 -2.42
C ARG A 565 9.56 27.62 -1.91
N ALA A 566 10.47 28.43 -1.38
CA ALA A 566 11.74 27.97 -0.84
C ALA A 566 11.56 27.05 0.37
N ALA A 567 10.62 27.39 1.26
CA ALA A 567 10.31 26.58 2.43
C ALA A 567 9.75 25.20 2.06
N LEU A 568 8.89 25.11 1.04
CA LEU A 568 8.33 23.85 0.54
C LEU A 568 9.38 22.99 -0.19
N ILE A 569 10.22 23.61 -1.02
CA ILE A 569 11.34 22.93 -1.69
C ILE A 569 12.30 22.32 -0.65
N SER A 570 12.64 23.07 0.39
CA SER A 570 13.52 22.58 1.47
C SER A 570 12.96 21.37 2.22
N ARG A 571 11.63 21.17 2.17
CA ARG A 571 10.89 20.06 2.78
C ARG A 571 10.63 18.90 1.81
N GLY A 572 11.19 18.97 0.61
CA GLY A 572 11.21 17.88 -0.36
C GLY A 572 10.19 17.98 -1.48
N VAL A 573 9.52 19.13 -1.67
CA VAL A 573 8.68 19.35 -2.86
C VAL A 573 9.58 19.64 -4.07
N PRO A 574 9.40 18.95 -5.21
CA PRO A 574 10.19 19.20 -6.42
C PRO A 574 10.09 20.66 -6.89
N PRO A 575 11.22 21.35 -7.19
CA PRO A 575 11.19 22.73 -7.67
C PRO A 575 10.43 22.95 -8.97
N SER A 576 10.31 21.92 -9.81
CA SER A 576 9.57 21.92 -11.07
C SER A 576 8.04 21.95 -10.88
N GLN A 577 7.57 21.63 -9.67
CA GLN A 577 6.14 21.61 -9.34
C GLN A 577 5.61 22.99 -8.92
N LEU A 578 6.50 23.95 -8.62
CA LEU A 578 6.15 25.22 -8.00
C LEU A 578 6.72 26.42 -8.76
N VAL A 579 5.84 27.33 -9.13
CA VAL A 579 6.16 28.69 -9.58
C VAL A 579 5.69 29.67 -8.50
N SER A 580 6.32 30.84 -8.38
CA SER A 580 5.89 31.88 -7.43
C SER A 580 5.65 33.19 -8.16
N LYS A 581 4.58 33.90 -7.79
CA LYS A 581 4.20 35.19 -8.35
C LYS A 581 3.62 36.10 -7.29
N GLY A 582 3.94 37.39 -7.36
CA GLY A 582 3.36 38.42 -6.50
C GLY A 582 2.36 39.26 -7.26
N TYR A 583 1.19 39.49 -6.65
CA TYR A 583 0.10 40.28 -7.19
C TYR A 583 -0.04 41.65 -6.50
N GLY A 584 0.71 41.89 -5.42
CA GLY A 584 0.56 43.09 -4.59
C GLY A 584 -0.89 43.26 -4.13
N GLU A 585 -1.43 44.47 -4.29
CA GLU A 585 -2.80 44.84 -3.92
C GLU A 585 -3.80 44.78 -5.10
N ALA A 586 -3.36 44.30 -6.28
CA ALA A 586 -4.13 44.40 -7.52
C ALA A 586 -5.35 43.45 -7.58
N GLU A 587 -5.37 42.39 -6.77
CA GLU A 587 -6.43 41.38 -6.75
C GLU A 587 -7.04 41.20 -5.34
N PRO A 588 -7.80 42.21 -4.86
CA PRO A 588 -8.49 42.13 -3.58
C PRO A 588 -9.69 41.18 -3.66
N ILE A 589 -9.89 40.39 -2.61
CA ILE A 589 -11.06 39.50 -2.45
C ILE A 589 -12.07 40.05 -1.44
N SER A 590 -11.66 41.03 -0.64
CA SER A 590 -12.47 41.68 0.38
C SER A 590 -12.20 43.18 0.43
N ASP A 591 -13.06 43.92 1.14
CA ASP A 591 -13.01 45.38 1.21
C ASP A 591 -11.81 45.87 2.04
N ASN A 592 -10.96 46.67 1.40
CA ASN A 592 -9.75 47.23 1.98
C ASN A 592 -10.02 48.34 3.02
N GLU A 593 -11.24 48.86 3.11
CA GLU A 593 -11.61 49.87 4.10
C GLU A 593 -11.68 49.29 5.52
N THR A 594 -11.98 48.00 5.66
CA THR A 594 -12.10 47.31 6.96
C THR A 594 -10.81 46.58 7.34
N GLU A 595 -10.53 46.42 8.64
CA GLU A 595 -9.35 45.64 9.08
C GLU A 595 -9.50 44.15 8.73
N GLU A 596 -10.72 43.62 8.84
CA GLU A 596 -11.05 42.25 8.46
C GLU A 596 -10.79 42.00 6.97
N GLY A 597 -11.29 42.88 6.10
CA GLY A 597 -11.06 42.72 4.66
C GLY A 597 -9.60 42.96 4.23
N ARG A 598 -8.85 43.82 4.93
CA ARG A 598 -7.38 43.91 4.74
C ARG A 598 -6.70 42.60 5.11
N GLU A 599 -7.07 42.00 6.23
CA GLU A 599 -6.52 40.71 6.66
C GLU A 599 -6.85 39.58 5.66
N ASP A 600 -8.01 39.60 5.01
CA ASP A 600 -8.36 38.65 3.95
C ASP A 600 -7.57 38.86 2.66
N ASN A 601 -7.23 40.11 2.34
CA ASN A 601 -6.39 40.42 1.19
C ASN A 601 -4.91 40.01 1.41
N ARG A 602 -4.44 39.96 2.67
CA ARG A 602 -3.13 39.42 3.05
C ARG A 602 -3.12 37.88 3.01
N ARG A 603 -2.94 37.30 1.82
CA ARG A 603 -3.03 35.83 1.63
C ARG A 603 -1.97 35.27 0.69
N ILE A 604 -1.82 33.94 0.78
CA ILE A 604 -1.16 33.10 -0.21
C ILE A 604 -2.24 32.26 -0.89
N THR A 605 -2.09 31.98 -2.17
CA THR A 605 -2.96 31.07 -2.92
C THR A 605 -2.13 30.06 -3.70
N PHE A 606 -2.73 28.92 -4.01
CA PHE A 606 -2.22 27.99 -5.01
C PHE A 606 -3.14 28.01 -6.22
N THR A 607 -2.58 28.13 -7.41
CA THR A 607 -3.34 28.07 -8.67
C THR A 607 -2.77 26.99 -9.57
N LEU A 608 -3.62 26.10 -10.08
CA LEU A 608 -3.19 25.06 -11.02
C LEU A 608 -2.77 25.70 -12.36
N LEU A 609 -1.52 25.48 -12.77
CA LEU A 609 -1.00 25.94 -14.06
C LEU A 609 -1.14 24.89 -15.16
N GLY A 610 -1.24 23.60 -14.80
CA GLY A 610 -1.35 22.49 -15.75
C GLY A 610 -0.66 21.24 -15.24
N ARG A 611 -0.57 20.22 -16.10
CA ARG A 611 0.18 18.99 -15.82
C ARG A 611 1.63 19.13 -16.29
N SER A 612 2.59 18.64 -15.52
CA SER A 612 4.03 18.79 -15.76
C SER A 612 4.56 18.11 -17.04
N ASP A 613 3.75 17.24 -17.63
CA ASP A 613 3.94 16.51 -18.87
C ASP A 613 3.26 17.18 -20.08
N ARG A 614 2.40 18.18 -19.85
CA ARG A 614 2.00 19.12 -20.90
C ARG A 614 3.16 20.11 -21.07
N GLU A 615 4.09 19.74 -21.93
CA GLU A 615 5.01 20.68 -22.56
C GLU A 615 4.16 21.66 -23.39
N GLU A 616 3.55 22.65 -22.72
CA GLU A 616 2.97 23.83 -23.35
C GLU A 616 4.10 24.72 -23.89
N ALA A 617 4.71 24.20 -24.96
CA ALA A 617 5.46 24.92 -25.96
C ALA A 617 5.09 24.38 -27.35
N SER A 618 3.81 24.07 -27.59
CA SER A 618 3.32 23.78 -28.94
C SER A 618 1.81 24.01 -29.07
N ALA A 619 1.37 25.27 -29.10
CA ALA A 619 0.19 25.71 -29.85
C ALA A 619 -0.04 27.22 -29.70
N GLU A 620 0.81 28.05 -30.33
CA GLU A 620 0.30 29.32 -30.88
C GLU A 620 -0.08 29.09 -32.35
N PRO A 621 -1.21 29.66 -32.81
CA PRO A 621 -1.79 29.33 -34.10
C PRO A 621 -0.97 29.96 -35.24
N ALA A 622 -0.23 29.13 -35.97
CA ALA A 622 0.33 29.49 -37.27
C ALA A 622 -0.77 29.53 -38.35
N ILE A 623 -1.75 30.43 -38.20
CA ILE A 623 -2.69 30.81 -39.26
C ILE A 623 -3.00 32.31 -39.13
N ALA A 624 -2.00 33.16 -39.41
CA ALA A 624 -2.20 34.58 -39.78
C ALA A 624 -0.91 35.20 -40.36
N ALA A 625 -0.34 34.60 -41.41
CA ALA A 625 0.71 35.24 -42.20
C ALA A 625 0.73 34.71 -43.65
N ALA A 626 -0.45 34.64 -44.28
CA ALA A 626 -0.58 34.37 -45.70
C ALA A 626 -1.85 35.01 -46.26
N SER A 627 -2.12 36.27 -45.89
CA SER A 627 -3.18 37.13 -46.47
C SER A 627 -2.98 38.54 -45.94
N GLU A 628 -1.98 39.25 -46.47
CA GLU A 628 -1.93 40.72 -46.60
C GLU A 628 -0.50 41.13 -46.96
N THR A 629 -0.17 41.08 -48.25
CA THR A 629 0.73 42.03 -48.92
C THR A 629 0.42 41.95 -50.41
N GLY A 630 -0.75 42.45 -50.77
CA GLY A 630 -1.01 42.98 -52.10
C GLY A 630 -0.84 44.50 -52.05
N GLU A 631 -0.03 45.00 -52.98
CA GLU A 631 0.06 46.39 -53.45
C GLU A 631 0.96 47.39 -52.68
N SER A 632 2.19 47.57 -53.18
CA SER A 632 2.77 48.91 -53.37
C SER A 632 3.91 48.84 -54.40
N ASP A 633 3.57 49.36 -55.58
CA ASP A 633 4.37 50.11 -56.54
C ASP A 633 5.75 49.64 -57.05
N ALA A 634 5.71 49.36 -58.35
CA ALA A 634 6.69 49.74 -59.35
C ALA A 634 7.55 51.00 -59.02
N GLN A 635 8.85 50.90 -59.31
CA GLN A 635 9.51 51.56 -60.47
C GLN A 635 10.95 52.06 -60.17
N GLN A 636 11.89 51.61 -61.02
CA GLN A 636 13.23 52.18 -61.34
C GLN A 636 14.29 52.16 -60.20
N VAL A 637 15.55 51.77 -60.43
CA VAL A 637 16.54 52.46 -61.27
C VAL A 637 17.73 51.51 -61.61
N THR A 638 18.07 51.52 -62.89
CA THR A 638 19.33 51.16 -63.61
C THR A 638 20.55 50.59 -62.87
N GLY A 639 21.13 49.53 -63.45
CA GLY A 639 22.58 49.28 -63.45
C GLY A 639 23.15 49.40 -64.88
N PRO A 640 24.41 49.82 -65.08
CA PRO A 640 25.09 49.72 -66.36
C PRO A 640 25.78 48.36 -66.54
N ALA A 641 25.95 47.97 -67.80
CA ALA A 641 26.58 46.73 -68.26
C ALA A 641 28.08 46.90 -68.52
N THR A 642 28.72 45.74 -68.80
CA THR A 642 30.06 45.48 -69.39
C THR A 642 31.22 45.53 -68.38
N GLU A 643 32.22 44.64 -68.36
CA GLU A 643 32.86 43.66 -69.26
C GLU A 643 33.76 42.80 -68.33
N GLY A 644 33.91 41.47 -68.45
CA GLY A 644 34.83 40.80 -69.37
C GLY A 644 35.82 39.89 -68.60
N THR A 645 36.07 38.68 -69.14
CA THR A 645 37.28 37.79 -68.98
C THR A 645 37.66 37.31 -67.55
N ASP A 646 38.21 36.14 -67.28
CA ASP A 646 38.71 34.98 -68.02
C ASP A 646 38.92 33.85 -66.98
N GLU A 647 39.07 32.62 -67.48
CA GLU A 647 39.47 31.34 -66.83
C GLU A 647 38.47 30.57 -65.94
#